data_AF-A0A853I3W4-F1
#
_entry.id   AF-A0A853I3W4-F1
#
_cell.length_a   1.000
_cell.length_b   1.000
_cell.length_c   1.000
_cell.angle_alpha   90.00
_cell.angle_beta   90.00
_cell.angle_gamma   90.00
#
_symmetry.space_group_name_H-M   'P 1'
#
loop_
_entity.id
_entity.type
_entity.pdbx_description
1 polymer ?
#
loop_
_entity_poly.entity_id
_entity_poly.type
_entity_poly.pdbx_seq_one_letter_code
_entity_poly.pdbx_strand_id
1 'polypeptide(L)'
;MSTEAWLSLTTAVISLGAASALAATVAEKPGAVASGLHASVISIQHLGETQATGRLLITNQSKQTVDLTNALIEFATPYRVLEVSGSFFPISMPDRRVLVSERIGGQYNNQLVLAFSENQKLQTELHPGSTLSLMLKFESKAKLGQSSAKATIFLSDKDQQVSYQHGQLLFRAPKAPGPEVKGMPAVVTVKGAGDFEKRVAVDWGQKFILDQLPYGEYTVHTEQVGDFPGMVEQSIRLSNRKSAAVVKIKYDEPVYTTAIQLVTPAEVVDRSDSLIAYIQDATHGEHPKQLQLQWAKAQQLNNLVVGHRYRLWFNPVKRWPFQYKPSASVEKPFEFTASKEAVQQYNLTFQQSLQPTGELAVATQVTGLPFGAKATLTLHPVAGGEPVTRKLSVGQDSLTNVEPGEYWLTASDYIYQGKIYRATLSSAKLNLNHHESARVHVEYAENNKLVFAGSKWRIKQGSVKGGRWAPENVFVDQRGRLHLVLEYQNGQWLAAGIESVDNFSSGQLQIKTVAQARNLLANGQFSVSLQNQDKNSGLGFTMGCASHCQDTTNGVMTHYWLQQKAQVESKQSVYNWQASRLTHSINWNQNGVLFETKKGHSQRGLITLSQQYLPAALAKKNAFPLQLMLTPQPSTQSKGRKVEIIINSIISAPPFE
;
A
#
# COMPACT_ATOMS: atom_id res chain seq x y z
N MET A 1 67.15 20.12 -47.79
CA MET A 1 66.24 19.04 -48.24
C MET A 1 66.68 17.78 -47.53
N SER A 2 66.13 17.58 -46.34
CA SER A 2 66.53 16.56 -45.39
C SER A 2 65.34 16.32 -44.49
N THR A 3 64.87 15.08 -44.45
CA THR A 3 64.43 14.43 -43.23
C THR A 3 64.26 12.95 -43.58
N GLU A 4 65.28 12.19 -43.18
CA GLU A 4 65.17 10.77 -42.90
C GLU A 4 64.00 10.54 -41.92
N ALA A 5 63.20 9.52 -42.17
CA ALA A 5 62.23 9.03 -41.21
C ALA A 5 62.66 7.63 -40.75
N TRP A 6 63.48 7.63 -39.68
CA TRP A 6 63.67 6.48 -38.80
C TRP A 6 62.54 6.49 -37.76
N LEU A 7 61.91 5.34 -37.54
CA LEU A 7 60.89 5.16 -36.50
C LEU A 7 61.39 4.12 -35.50
N SER A 8 61.78 4.63 -34.33
CA SER A 8 62.18 3.84 -33.16
C SER A 8 60.95 3.31 -32.42
N LEU A 9 60.97 2.04 -32.02
CA LEU A 9 60.05 1.49 -31.01
C LEU A 9 60.78 1.36 -29.67
N THR A 10 60.09 1.79 -28.61
CA THR A 10 60.56 1.91 -27.23
C THR A 10 61.07 0.59 -26.66
N THR A 11 62.36 0.57 -26.31
CA THR A 11 63.02 -0.45 -25.48
C THR A 11 62.48 -0.43 -24.05
N ALA A 12 62.01 -1.57 -23.53
CA ALA A 12 62.01 -1.81 -22.10
C ALA A 12 63.42 -2.22 -21.67
N VAL A 13 64.20 -1.28 -21.12
CA VAL A 13 65.47 -1.59 -20.46
C VAL A 13 65.16 -2.13 -19.07
N ILE A 14 65.28 -3.45 -18.87
CA ILE A 14 65.31 -4.04 -17.53
C ILE A 14 66.77 -4.01 -17.06
N SER A 15 67.10 -3.08 -16.18
CA SER A 15 68.40 -3.01 -15.52
C SER A 15 68.40 -3.89 -14.26
N LEU A 16 69.15 -4.99 -14.28
CA LEU A 16 69.69 -5.65 -13.10
C LEU A 16 71.20 -5.87 -13.34
N GLY A 17 72.01 -5.63 -12.32
CA GLY A 17 73.46 -5.41 -12.42
C GLY A 17 74.26 -6.50 -13.18
N ALA A 18 75.24 -6.02 -13.95
CA ALA A 18 76.38 -6.75 -14.52
C ALA A 18 76.11 -8.09 -15.22
N ALA A 19 75.32 -8.09 -16.30
CA ALA A 19 75.67 -8.67 -17.62
C ALA A 19 74.44 -8.71 -18.55
N SER A 20 74.56 -8.06 -19.72
CA SER A 20 73.72 -8.22 -20.93
C SER A 20 72.23 -7.88 -20.83
N ALA A 21 71.85 -6.67 -21.27
CA ALA A 21 70.48 -6.41 -21.73
C ALA A 21 70.38 -6.85 -23.21
N LEU A 22 69.52 -7.83 -23.52
CA LEU A 22 69.05 -8.01 -24.90
C LEU A 22 67.90 -7.03 -25.11
N ALA A 23 68.07 -6.11 -26.06
CA ALA A 23 66.97 -5.38 -26.68
C ALA A 23 66.69 -6.05 -28.02
N ALA A 24 65.41 -6.25 -28.36
CA ALA A 24 65.00 -6.82 -29.63
C ALA A 24 63.89 -5.97 -30.26
N THR A 25 64.01 -5.74 -31.56
CA THR A 25 63.02 -5.04 -32.39
C THR A 25 62.68 -5.91 -33.59
N VAL A 26 61.41 -5.87 -34.00
CA VAL A 26 60.95 -6.57 -35.20
C VAL A 26 60.35 -5.52 -36.12
N ALA A 27 60.84 -5.48 -37.36
CA ALA A 27 60.37 -4.55 -38.37
C ALA A 27 59.92 -5.30 -39.63
N GLU A 28 58.82 -4.85 -40.21
CA GLU A 28 58.40 -5.24 -41.56
C GLU A 28 59.23 -4.46 -42.60
N LYS A 29 59.23 -4.95 -43.86
CA LYS A 29 59.94 -4.33 -44.99
C LYS A 29 59.61 -2.82 -45.11
N PRO A 30 60.57 -1.96 -45.52
CA PRO A 30 60.28 -0.55 -45.76
C PRO A 30 59.16 -0.37 -46.80
N GLY A 31 58.02 0.18 -46.37
CA GLY A 31 56.90 0.54 -47.26
C GLY A 31 55.50 0.02 -46.89
N ALA A 32 55.35 -0.83 -45.88
CA ALA A 32 54.04 -1.24 -45.35
C ALA A 32 53.86 -0.73 -43.91
N VAL A 33 52.82 0.07 -43.68
CA VAL A 33 52.51 0.66 -42.37
C VAL A 33 51.42 -0.18 -41.70
N ALA A 34 51.80 -1.01 -40.73
CA ALA A 34 50.93 -1.44 -39.64
C ALA A 34 51.78 -1.80 -38.41
N SER A 35 52.11 -0.80 -37.60
CA SER A 35 52.76 -0.95 -36.31
C SER A 35 51.84 -1.70 -35.32
N GLY A 36 52.09 -2.99 -35.10
CA GLY A 36 51.40 -3.75 -34.05
C GLY A 36 52.05 -5.06 -33.62
N LEU A 37 53.25 -5.37 -34.10
CA LEU A 37 54.07 -6.42 -33.50
C LEU A 37 54.77 -5.88 -32.26
N HIS A 38 54.60 -6.55 -31.13
CA HIS A 38 55.31 -6.25 -29.90
C HIS A 38 56.29 -7.38 -29.58
N ALA A 39 57.58 -7.06 -29.49
CA ALA A 39 58.62 -8.00 -29.10
C ALA A 39 59.00 -7.79 -27.64
N SER A 40 59.00 -8.85 -26.84
CA SER A 40 59.42 -8.82 -25.44
C SER A 40 60.43 -9.91 -25.13
N VAL A 41 61.51 -9.55 -24.45
CA VAL A 41 62.47 -10.51 -23.89
C VAL A 41 61.96 -10.89 -22.50
N ILE A 42 61.60 -12.16 -22.30
CA ILE A 42 61.05 -12.59 -21.00
C ILE A 42 62.18 -12.87 -20.00
N SER A 43 63.26 -13.48 -20.44
CA SER A 43 64.34 -13.91 -19.54
C SER A 43 65.63 -14.18 -20.29
N ILE A 44 66.75 -13.83 -19.66
CA ILE A 44 68.07 -14.36 -20.01
C ILE A 44 68.58 -15.12 -18.79
N GLN A 45 68.90 -16.39 -18.96
CA GLN A 45 69.50 -17.22 -17.92
C GLN A 45 70.91 -17.62 -18.36
N HIS A 46 71.91 -17.27 -17.55
CA HIS A 46 73.26 -17.76 -17.73
C HIS A 46 73.35 -19.18 -17.15
N LEU A 47 73.68 -20.15 -18.00
CA LEU A 47 73.88 -21.55 -17.64
C LEU A 47 75.40 -21.82 -17.56
N GLY A 48 76.08 -21.10 -16.67
CA GLY A 48 77.54 -21.13 -16.51
C GLY A 48 78.29 -20.06 -17.32
N GLU A 49 79.63 -20.15 -17.35
CA GLU A 49 80.49 -19.13 -17.97
C GLU A 49 80.50 -19.17 -19.52
N THR A 50 79.99 -20.24 -20.11
CA THR A 50 80.09 -20.53 -21.54
C THR A 50 78.73 -20.70 -22.24
N GLN A 51 77.61 -20.69 -21.49
CA GLN A 51 76.27 -20.81 -22.05
C GLN A 51 75.29 -19.78 -21.48
N ALA A 52 74.41 -19.28 -22.34
CA ALA A 52 73.27 -18.47 -21.95
C ALA A 52 72.03 -18.86 -22.74
N THR A 53 70.84 -18.73 -22.15
CA THR A 53 69.56 -18.91 -22.83
C THR A 53 68.74 -17.64 -22.70
N GLY A 54 68.26 -17.11 -23.82
CA GLY A 54 67.32 -15.99 -23.90
C GLY A 54 65.98 -16.46 -24.46
N ARG A 55 64.86 -15.90 -23.99
CA ARG A 55 63.54 -16.12 -24.59
C ARG A 55 62.95 -14.80 -25.09
N LEU A 56 62.60 -14.77 -26.37
CA LEU A 56 61.95 -13.67 -27.06
C LEU A 56 60.52 -14.09 -27.43
N LEU A 57 59.52 -13.27 -27.07
CA LEU A 57 58.16 -13.39 -27.56
C LEU A 57 57.87 -12.28 -28.56
N ILE A 58 57.22 -12.63 -29.65
CA ILE A 58 56.71 -11.68 -30.64
C ILE A 58 55.20 -11.88 -30.68
N THR A 59 54.45 -10.89 -30.20
CA THR A 59 52.98 -10.94 -30.16
C THR A 59 52.41 -9.97 -31.18
N ASN A 60 51.47 -10.42 -32.00
CA ASN A 60 50.69 -9.52 -32.84
C ASN A 60 49.58 -8.87 -32.02
N GLN A 61 49.77 -7.62 -31.62
CA GLN A 61 48.80 -6.80 -30.92
C GLN A 61 47.92 -5.97 -31.88
N SER A 62 48.18 -6.05 -33.18
CA SER A 62 47.33 -5.39 -34.18
C SER A 62 46.00 -6.13 -34.34
N LYS A 63 45.02 -5.45 -34.94
CA LYS A 63 43.73 -6.05 -35.30
C LYS A 63 43.77 -6.83 -36.61
N GLN A 64 44.92 -6.86 -37.29
CA GLN A 64 45.08 -7.49 -38.59
C GLN A 64 46.06 -8.64 -38.50
N THR A 65 45.92 -9.65 -39.35
CA THR A 65 46.94 -10.69 -39.49
C THR A 65 48.20 -10.06 -40.07
N VAL A 66 49.36 -10.42 -39.50
CA VAL A 66 50.67 -9.92 -39.94
C VAL A 66 51.41 -11.04 -40.69
N ASP A 67 51.86 -10.76 -41.90
CA ASP A 67 52.68 -11.68 -42.69
C ASP A 67 54.17 -11.47 -42.34
N LEU A 68 54.81 -12.51 -41.79
CA LEU A 68 56.22 -12.48 -41.41
C LEU A 68 57.16 -12.83 -42.58
N THR A 69 56.66 -12.91 -43.80
CA THR A 69 57.46 -13.19 -44.99
C THR A 69 58.50 -12.09 -45.20
N ASN A 70 59.78 -12.40 -44.96
CA ASN A 70 60.92 -11.47 -44.96
C ASN A 70 60.98 -10.52 -43.77
N ALA A 71 60.40 -10.89 -42.63
CA ALA A 71 60.57 -10.14 -41.40
C ALA A 71 62.06 -10.04 -41.01
N LEU A 72 62.45 -8.85 -40.53
CA LEU A 72 63.76 -8.60 -39.96
C LEU A 72 63.63 -8.57 -38.44
N ILE A 73 64.40 -9.44 -37.77
CA ILE A 73 64.53 -9.44 -36.32
C ILE A 73 65.91 -8.87 -35.99
N GLU A 74 65.91 -7.76 -35.26
CA GLU A 74 67.13 -7.13 -34.77
C GLU A 74 67.25 -7.36 -33.27
N PHE A 75 68.45 -7.75 -32.81
CA PHE A 75 68.71 -7.88 -31.38
C PHE A 75 70.18 -7.63 -31.04
N ALA A 76 70.40 -6.93 -29.93
CA ALA A 76 71.75 -6.61 -29.46
C ALA A 76 72.27 -7.67 -28.47
N THR A 77 73.51 -8.12 -28.66
CA THR A 77 74.20 -9.06 -27.75
C THR A 77 75.60 -8.57 -27.44
N PRO A 78 76.19 -8.95 -26.29
CA PRO A 78 77.58 -8.60 -25.98
C PRO A 78 78.63 -9.41 -26.78
N TYR A 79 78.21 -10.37 -27.61
CA TYR A 79 79.07 -11.24 -28.41
C TYR A 79 78.54 -11.39 -29.84
N ARG A 80 79.44 -11.58 -30.81
CA ARG A 80 79.09 -11.80 -32.21
C ARG A 80 78.34 -13.12 -32.37
N VAL A 81 77.21 -13.11 -33.09
CA VAL A 81 76.49 -14.32 -33.46
C VAL A 81 76.98 -14.80 -34.83
N LEU A 82 77.38 -16.06 -34.92
CA LEU A 82 77.98 -16.64 -36.13
C LEU A 82 77.01 -17.50 -36.95
N GLU A 83 76.03 -18.13 -36.31
CA GLU A 83 75.09 -19.05 -36.95
C GLU A 83 73.75 -19.03 -36.22
N VAL A 84 72.68 -19.42 -36.91
CA VAL A 84 71.34 -19.64 -36.36
C VAL A 84 70.76 -20.93 -36.95
N SER A 85 70.34 -21.85 -36.08
CA SER A 85 69.63 -23.11 -36.43
C SER A 85 68.39 -23.27 -35.52
N GLY A 86 67.30 -23.96 -35.91
CA GLY A 86 66.10 -24.16 -35.07
C GLY A 86 64.81 -24.50 -35.84
N SER A 87 63.67 -24.73 -35.15
CA SER A 87 62.30 -24.83 -35.71
C SER A 87 61.53 -23.52 -35.46
N PHE A 88 60.44 -23.26 -36.19
CA PHE A 88 59.71 -21.97 -36.17
C PHE A 88 58.18 -22.10 -35.91
N PHE A 89 57.72 -23.17 -35.26
CA PHE A 89 56.28 -23.38 -34.99
C PHE A 89 55.59 -22.18 -34.27
N PRO A 90 54.34 -21.80 -34.64
CA PRO A 90 53.44 -22.44 -35.60
C PRO A 90 53.72 -22.08 -37.07
N ILE A 91 54.75 -21.28 -37.36
CA ILE A 91 55.12 -20.94 -38.73
C ILE A 91 56.11 -21.95 -39.32
N SER A 92 56.16 -22.03 -40.65
CA SER A 92 57.14 -22.87 -41.35
C SER A 92 58.58 -22.39 -41.09
N MET A 93 59.59 -23.21 -41.41
CA MET A 93 61.00 -22.84 -41.25
C MET A 93 61.49 -22.03 -42.47
N PRO A 94 62.15 -20.88 -42.31
CA PRO A 94 62.60 -20.07 -43.46
C PRO A 94 63.66 -20.81 -44.28
N ASP A 95 63.52 -20.77 -45.60
CA ASP A 95 64.42 -21.42 -46.57
C ASP A 95 65.81 -20.79 -46.60
N ARG A 96 65.89 -19.47 -46.35
CA ARG A 96 67.16 -18.75 -46.22
C ARG A 96 67.17 -17.91 -44.96
N ARG A 97 68.28 -18.01 -44.22
CA ARG A 97 68.57 -17.21 -43.04
C ARG A 97 69.81 -16.39 -43.33
N VAL A 98 69.63 -15.07 -43.43
CA VAL A 98 70.76 -14.15 -43.52
C VAL A 98 70.94 -13.56 -42.14
N LEU A 99 72.08 -13.86 -41.52
CA LEU A 99 72.48 -13.28 -40.26
C LEU A 99 73.64 -12.32 -40.51
N VAL A 100 73.45 -11.05 -40.15
CA VAL A 100 74.50 -10.05 -40.09
C VAL A 100 74.72 -9.68 -38.64
N SER A 101 75.98 -9.71 -38.19
CA SER A 101 76.35 -9.34 -36.81
C SER A 101 77.47 -8.30 -36.89
N GLU A 102 77.14 -7.06 -36.54
CA GLU A 102 78.01 -5.90 -36.64
C GLU A 102 78.28 -5.30 -35.25
N ARG A 103 79.52 -4.88 -34.99
CA ARG A 103 79.90 -4.32 -33.70
C ARG A 103 79.58 -2.83 -33.64
N ILE A 104 78.68 -2.43 -32.76
CA ILE A 104 78.24 -1.04 -32.55
C ILE A 104 78.24 -0.75 -31.05
N GLY A 105 78.99 0.27 -30.60
CA GLY A 105 78.90 0.77 -29.22
C GLY A 105 79.13 -0.27 -28.12
N GLY A 106 80.23 -1.03 -28.19
CA GLY A 106 80.58 -2.04 -27.18
C GLY A 106 79.77 -3.34 -27.23
N GLN A 107 78.73 -3.41 -28.06
CA GLN A 107 77.89 -4.59 -28.29
C GLN A 107 77.92 -5.00 -29.76
N TYR A 108 77.30 -6.14 -30.08
CA TYR A 108 77.01 -6.60 -31.43
C TYR A 108 75.53 -6.43 -31.70
N ASN A 109 75.19 -5.68 -32.75
CA ASN A 109 73.85 -5.65 -33.30
C ASN A 109 73.70 -6.82 -34.28
N ASN A 110 72.71 -7.68 -34.06
CA ASN A 110 72.46 -8.85 -34.89
C ASN A 110 71.16 -8.67 -35.64
N GLN A 111 71.23 -8.83 -36.95
CA GLN A 111 70.11 -8.74 -37.87
C GLN A 111 69.86 -10.12 -38.47
N LEU A 112 68.72 -10.71 -38.13
CA LEU A 112 68.27 -11.99 -38.66
C LEU A 112 67.10 -11.77 -39.61
N VAL A 113 67.33 -12.03 -40.89
CA VAL A 113 66.28 -11.99 -41.93
C VAL A 113 65.66 -13.37 -42.08
N LEU A 114 64.33 -13.45 -41.96
CA LEU A 114 63.56 -14.67 -42.16
C LEU A 114 62.99 -14.72 -43.58
N ALA A 115 63.71 -15.33 -44.52
CA ALA A 115 63.28 -15.41 -45.92
C ALA A 115 62.59 -16.76 -46.22
N PHE A 116 61.34 -16.71 -46.65
CA PHE A 116 60.51 -17.85 -47.02
C PHE A 116 60.33 -17.90 -48.55
N SER A 117 60.46 -19.07 -49.17
CA SER A 117 60.11 -19.28 -50.57
C SER A 117 58.59 -19.27 -50.76
N GLU A 118 58.15 -19.01 -52.00
CA GLU A 118 56.71 -18.91 -52.32
C GLU A 118 55.92 -20.19 -51.96
N ASN A 119 56.58 -21.34 -51.94
CA ASN A 119 55.96 -22.64 -51.67
C ASN A 119 55.71 -22.90 -50.16
N GLN A 120 56.23 -22.07 -49.26
CA GLN A 120 56.07 -22.20 -47.80
C GLN A 120 55.26 -21.06 -47.16
N LYS A 121 54.67 -20.16 -47.98
CA LYS A 121 53.85 -19.04 -47.49
C LYS A 121 52.62 -19.44 -46.68
N LEU A 122 52.16 -20.69 -46.81
CA LEU A 122 50.91 -21.20 -46.22
C LEU A 122 50.85 -21.12 -44.68
N GLN A 123 51.95 -20.86 -43.98
CA GLN A 123 51.96 -20.61 -42.54
C GLN A 123 53.01 -19.55 -42.17
N THR A 124 52.93 -18.35 -42.74
CA THR A 124 53.79 -17.19 -42.37
C THR A 124 53.01 -16.08 -41.66
N GLU A 125 51.69 -16.28 -41.53
CA GLU A 125 50.75 -15.35 -40.95
C GLU A 125 50.65 -15.50 -39.42
N LEU A 126 50.77 -14.39 -38.72
CA LEU A 126 50.52 -14.29 -37.28
C LEU A 126 49.20 -13.54 -37.06
N HIS A 127 48.15 -14.25 -36.64
CA HIS A 127 46.83 -13.67 -36.41
C HIS A 127 46.80 -12.71 -35.19
N PRO A 128 45.83 -11.78 -35.13
CA PRO A 128 45.63 -10.91 -33.96
C PRO A 128 45.61 -11.69 -32.63
N GLY A 129 46.39 -11.24 -31.66
CA GLY A 129 46.54 -11.86 -30.33
C GLY A 129 47.46 -13.09 -30.28
N SER A 130 47.89 -13.63 -31.42
CA SER A 130 48.80 -14.78 -31.45
C SER A 130 50.23 -14.37 -31.09
N THR A 131 50.94 -15.30 -30.44
CA THR A 131 52.33 -15.07 -29.98
C THR A 131 53.26 -16.14 -30.55
N LEU A 132 54.33 -15.68 -31.21
CA LEU A 132 55.47 -16.50 -31.61
C LEU A 132 56.53 -16.46 -30.50
N SER A 133 56.99 -17.63 -30.05
CA SER A 133 58.02 -17.74 -29.00
C SER A 133 59.32 -18.26 -29.58
N LEU A 134 60.39 -17.47 -29.50
CA LEU A 134 61.74 -17.82 -29.95
C LEU A 134 62.65 -17.99 -28.74
N MET A 135 63.26 -19.18 -28.59
CA MET A 135 64.26 -19.41 -27.53
C MET A 135 65.67 -19.49 -28.13
N LEU A 136 66.49 -18.52 -27.76
CA LEU A 136 67.86 -18.33 -28.22
C LEU A 136 68.80 -19.01 -27.22
N LYS A 137 69.52 -20.07 -27.61
CA LYS A 137 70.63 -20.57 -26.80
C LYS A 137 71.94 -20.05 -27.37
N PHE A 138 72.85 -19.68 -26.51
CA PHE A 138 74.17 -19.18 -26.85
C PHE A 138 75.20 -20.13 -26.27
N GLU A 139 76.10 -20.64 -27.11
CA GLU A 139 77.17 -21.55 -26.71
C GLU A 139 78.52 -20.99 -27.20
N SER A 140 79.41 -20.70 -26.28
CA SER A 140 80.75 -20.20 -26.58
C SER A 140 81.82 -21.20 -26.13
N LYS A 141 82.88 -21.37 -26.92
CA LYS A 141 84.06 -22.16 -26.51
C LYS A 141 84.97 -21.41 -25.53
N ALA A 142 84.77 -20.10 -25.35
CA ALA A 142 85.49 -19.23 -24.40
C ALA A 142 84.50 -18.52 -23.45
N LYS A 143 84.98 -17.94 -22.34
CA LYS A 143 84.12 -17.19 -21.41
C LYS A 143 83.33 -16.10 -22.15
N LEU A 144 82.02 -16.06 -21.90
CA LEU A 144 81.10 -15.07 -22.48
C LEU A 144 81.62 -13.66 -22.15
N GLY A 145 81.99 -12.89 -23.18
CA GLY A 145 82.54 -11.53 -23.05
C GLY A 145 83.94 -11.31 -23.65
N GLN A 146 84.64 -12.36 -24.12
CA GLN A 146 86.01 -12.21 -24.68
C GLN A 146 86.23 -12.75 -26.11
N SER A 147 85.26 -13.43 -26.75
CA SER A 147 85.34 -13.79 -28.18
C SER A 147 83.97 -14.21 -28.76
N SER A 148 83.89 -14.40 -30.08
CA SER A 148 82.69 -14.76 -30.85
C SER A 148 82.02 -16.05 -30.34
N ALA A 149 80.70 -16.02 -30.15
CA ALA A 149 79.92 -17.16 -29.68
C ALA A 149 79.15 -17.81 -30.83
N LYS A 150 78.95 -19.13 -30.78
CA LYS A 150 78.00 -19.82 -31.66
C LYS A 150 76.63 -19.77 -30.98
N ALA A 151 75.69 -19.01 -31.53
CA ALA A 151 74.32 -19.13 -31.07
C ALA A 151 73.67 -20.34 -31.74
N THR A 152 72.92 -21.09 -30.96
CA THR A 152 72.08 -22.19 -31.44
C THR A 152 70.67 -21.88 -30.95
N ILE A 153 69.74 -21.55 -31.84
CA ILE A 153 68.36 -21.32 -31.44
C ILE A 153 67.71 -22.70 -31.21
N PHE A 154 67.13 -22.93 -30.05
CA PHE A 154 66.40 -24.17 -29.79
C PHE A 154 64.99 -23.77 -29.41
N LEU A 155 63.98 -24.32 -30.07
CA LEU A 155 62.64 -24.40 -29.46
C LEU A 155 62.62 -25.67 -28.61
N SER A 156 62.19 -25.56 -27.36
CA SER A 156 62.06 -26.70 -26.46
C SER A 156 60.95 -27.62 -26.96
N ASP A 157 61.37 -28.71 -27.61
CA ASP A 157 60.52 -29.86 -27.97
C ASP A 157 60.23 -30.77 -26.77
N LYS A 158 60.65 -30.39 -25.55
CA LYS A 158 60.44 -31.21 -24.35
C LYS A 158 58.99 -31.25 -23.84
N ASP A 159 58.09 -30.47 -24.44
CA ASP A 159 56.65 -30.59 -24.17
C ASP A 159 55.85 -31.22 -25.31
N GLN A 160 56.45 -31.68 -26.44
CA GLN A 160 55.64 -32.35 -27.48
C GLN A 160 56.39 -33.22 -28.50
N GLN A 161 57.15 -34.20 -28.03
CA GLN A 161 57.15 -35.54 -28.65
C GLN A 161 56.18 -36.48 -27.91
N VAL A 162 54.93 -36.06 -27.79
CA VAL A 162 53.84 -37.03 -27.79
C VAL A 162 53.36 -36.99 -29.23
N SER A 163 53.42 -38.11 -29.94
CA SER A 163 52.55 -38.31 -31.11
C SER A 163 51.19 -37.74 -30.71
N TYR A 164 50.78 -36.61 -31.26
CA TYR A 164 49.44 -36.11 -31.02
C TYR A 164 48.54 -37.18 -31.60
N GLN A 165 48.05 -38.02 -30.70
CA GLN A 165 47.10 -39.01 -31.07
C GLN A 165 45.81 -38.23 -31.23
N HIS A 166 45.53 -37.92 -32.48
CA HIS A 166 44.34 -37.18 -32.85
C HIS A 166 43.16 -38.13 -32.86
N GLY A 167 42.06 -37.68 -32.27
CA GLY A 167 40.76 -38.28 -32.48
C GLY A 167 39.93 -37.52 -33.50
N GLN A 168 38.76 -38.07 -33.80
CA GLN A 168 37.78 -37.49 -34.72
C GLN A 168 36.36 -37.58 -34.16
N LEU A 169 35.56 -36.54 -34.41
CA LEU A 169 34.13 -36.53 -34.16
C LEU A 169 33.38 -36.58 -35.50
N LEU A 170 32.56 -37.62 -35.68
CA LEU A 170 31.69 -37.77 -36.85
C LEU A 170 30.29 -37.26 -36.51
N PHE A 171 29.91 -36.12 -37.06
CA PHE A 171 28.58 -35.55 -36.94
C PHE A 171 27.66 -36.13 -38.00
N ARG A 172 26.46 -36.54 -37.59
CA ARG A 172 25.40 -36.99 -38.50
C ARG A 172 24.17 -36.13 -38.29
N ALA A 173 23.83 -35.32 -39.28
CA ALA A 173 22.59 -34.54 -39.25
C ALA A 173 21.39 -35.47 -39.52
N PRO A 174 20.28 -35.33 -38.78
CA PRO A 174 19.05 -36.07 -39.05
C PRO A 174 18.38 -35.55 -40.34
N LYS A 175 17.19 -36.08 -40.67
CA LYS A 175 16.31 -35.38 -41.61
C LYS A 175 15.88 -34.04 -40.99
N ALA A 176 15.62 -33.03 -41.83
CA ALA A 176 15.10 -31.74 -41.37
C ALA A 176 13.84 -31.95 -40.51
N PRO A 177 13.77 -31.35 -39.30
CA PRO A 177 12.67 -31.60 -38.37
C PRO A 177 11.36 -30.92 -38.80
N GLY A 178 11.41 -29.94 -39.71
CA GLY A 178 10.24 -29.32 -40.33
C GLY A 178 10.56 -28.72 -41.71
N PRO A 179 9.53 -28.47 -42.55
CA PRO A 179 9.70 -27.83 -43.86
C PRO A 179 10.35 -26.44 -43.79
N GLU A 180 10.10 -25.69 -42.72
CA GLU A 180 10.59 -24.32 -42.46
C GLU A 180 12.12 -24.22 -42.32
N VAL A 181 12.79 -25.29 -41.86
CA VAL A 181 14.25 -25.32 -41.67
C VAL A 181 14.97 -26.14 -42.74
N LYS A 182 14.26 -26.62 -43.78
CA LYS A 182 14.83 -27.46 -44.83
C LYS A 182 16.03 -26.82 -45.56
N GLY A 183 16.06 -25.48 -45.63
CA GLY A 183 17.15 -24.71 -46.24
C GLY A 183 18.26 -24.23 -45.27
N MET A 184 18.19 -24.59 -43.98
CA MET A 184 19.17 -24.22 -42.96
C MET A 184 19.95 -25.47 -42.52
N PRO A 185 21.28 -25.43 -42.34
CA PRO A 185 22.03 -26.59 -41.87
C PRO A 185 21.78 -26.86 -40.38
N ALA A 186 22.00 -28.11 -39.94
CA ALA A 186 22.08 -28.45 -38.54
C ALA A 186 23.40 -27.91 -37.96
N VAL A 187 23.36 -27.21 -36.85
CA VAL A 187 24.55 -26.56 -36.27
C VAL A 187 24.86 -27.11 -34.89
N VAL A 188 26.14 -27.38 -34.65
CA VAL A 188 26.66 -27.78 -33.35
C VAL A 188 27.88 -26.96 -32.97
N THR A 189 28.02 -26.67 -31.69
CA THR A 189 29.22 -26.08 -31.12
C THR A 189 29.95 -27.11 -30.27
N VAL A 190 31.23 -27.30 -30.58
CA VAL A 190 32.13 -28.27 -29.94
C VAL A 190 33.12 -27.51 -29.08
N LYS A 191 33.15 -27.81 -27.79
CA LYS A 191 34.10 -27.24 -26.82
C LYS A 191 35.00 -28.33 -26.25
N GLY A 192 36.31 -28.09 -26.18
CA GLY A 192 37.31 -29.06 -25.73
C GLY A 192 38.39 -28.42 -24.84
N ALA A 193 39.46 -29.16 -24.57
CA ALA A 193 40.57 -28.68 -23.74
C ALA A 193 41.31 -27.49 -24.38
N GLY A 194 41.84 -26.58 -23.55
CA GLY A 194 42.72 -25.48 -23.97
C GLY A 194 42.02 -24.40 -24.81
N ASP A 195 40.87 -23.93 -24.36
CA ASP A 195 40.03 -22.92 -25.04
C ASP A 195 39.59 -23.30 -26.47
N PHE A 196 39.69 -24.57 -26.84
CA PHE A 196 39.24 -25.05 -28.14
C PHE A 196 37.71 -24.95 -28.25
N GLU A 197 37.24 -24.12 -29.17
CA GLU A 197 35.83 -24.00 -29.54
C GLU A 197 35.70 -23.99 -31.07
N LYS A 198 34.82 -24.86 -31.60
CA LYS A 198 34.54 -24.93 -33.03
C LYS A 198 33.05 -25.10 -33.29
N ARG A 199 32.51 -24.22 -34.13
CA ARG A 199 31.16 -24.33 -34.68
C ARG A 199 31.19 -25.14 -35.98
N VAL A 200 30.32 -26.14 -36.07
CA VAL A 200 30.22 -27.06 -37.21
C VAL A 200 28.79 -27.01 -37.76
N ALA A 201 28.65 -26.78 -39.06
CA ALA A 201 27.38 -26.80 -39.78
C ALA A 201 27.33 -28.03 -40.69
N VAL A 202 26.22 -28.78 -40.64
CA VAL A 202 26.02 -30.02 -41.38
C VAL A 202 24.65 -29.99 -42.05
N ASP A 203 24.62 -30.09 -43.38
CA ASP A 203 23.36 -30.15 -44.12
C ASP A 203 22.52 -31.38 -43.72
N TRP A 204 21.20 -31.26 -43.78
CA TRP A 204 20.28 -32.33 -43.37
C TRP A 204 20.54 -33.65 -44.11
N GLY A 205 20.62 -34.74 -43.35
CA GLY A 205 20.94 -36.08 -43.84
C GLY A 205 22.41 -36.30 -44.23
N GLN A 206 23.26 -35.27 -44.16
CA GLN A 206 24.68 -35.36 -44.47
C GLN A 206 25.52 -35.68 -43.22
N LYS A 207 26.81 -35.91 -43.46
CA LYS A 207 27.81 -36.20 -42.43
C LYS A 207 28.94 -35.19 -42.52
N PHE A 208 29.52 -34.86 -41.38
CA PHE A 208 30.71 -34.02 -41.28
C PHE A 208 31.72 -34.66 -40.32
N ILE A 209 33.01 -34.59 -40.66
CA ILE A 209 34.09 -35.12 -39.81
C ILE A 209 34.90 -33.93 -39.31
N LEU A 210 34.98 -33.78 -37.99
CA LEU A 210 35.95 -32.91 -37.34
C LEU A 210 37.10 -33.77 -36.86
N ASP A 211 38.23 -33.70 -37.55
CA ASP A 211 39.44 -34.48 -37.28
C ASP A 211 40.50 -33.64 -36.56
N GLN A 212 41.67 -34.23 -36.34
CA GLN A 212 42.81 -33.60 -35.66
C GLN A 212 42.50 -33.07 -34.26
N LEU A 213 41.53 -33.66 -33.57
CA LEU A 213 41.17 -33.27 -32.21
C LEU A 213 42.11 -33.93 -31.19
N PRO A 214 42.69 -33.19 -30.23
CA PRO A 214 43.41 -33.80 -29.12
C PRO A 214 42.57 -34.84 -28.38
N TYR A 215 43.20 -35.86 -27.78
CA TYR A 215 42.48 -36.69 -26.81
C TYR A 215 42.11 -35.87 -25.58
N GLY A 216 40.87 -36.02 -25.12
CA GLY A 216 40.29 -35.19 -24.08
C GLY A 216 38.77 -35.34 -23.99
N GLU A 217 38.17 -34.61 -23.06
CA GLU A 217 36.73 -34.48 -22.95
C GLU A 217 36.24 -33.34 -23.85
N TYR A 218 35.16 -33.59 -24.58
CA TYR A 218 34.49 -32.64 -25.44
C TYR A 218 33.04 -32.49 -25.03
N THR A 219 32.56 -31.26 -25.01
CA THR A 219 31.14 -30.96 -24.86
C THR A 219 30.61 -30.51 -26.20
N VAL A 220 29.58 -31.20 -26.70
CA VAL A 220 28.91 -30.87 -27.95
C VAL A 220 27.52 -30.37 -27.65
N HIS A 221 27.27 -29.12 -27.99
CA HIS A 221 25.96 -28.49 -27.88
C HIS A 221 25.32 -28.42 -29.27
N THR A 222 24.09 -28.92 -29.41
CA THR A 222 23.32 -28.70 -30.65
C THR A 222 22.64 -27.35 -30.57
N GLU A 223 22.94 -26.44 -31.50
CA GLU A 223 22.32 -25.12 -31.54
C GLU A 223 20.89 -25.23 -32.08
N GLN A 224 20.01 -24.35 -31.61
CA GLN A 224 18.66 -24.16 -32.15
C GLN A 224 18.70 -23.83 -33.66
N VAL A 225 17.75 -24.38 -34.41
CA VAL A 225 17.54 -24.06 -35.83
C VAL A 225 16.07 -23.70 -36.08
N GLY A 226 15.82 -22.48 -36.54
CA GLY A 226 14.44 -21.94 -36.56
C GLY A 226 13.81 -22.00 -35.17
N ASP A 227 12.60 -22.56 -35.07
CA ASP A 227 11.90 -22.75 -33.80
C ASP A 227 12.23 -24.08 -33.10
N PHE A 228 13.07 -24.94 -33.71
CA PHE A 228 13.40 -26.26 -33.17
C PHE A 228 14.57 -26.16 -32.19
N PRO A 229 14.32 -26.36 -30.88
CA PRO A 229 15.39 -26.35 -29.89
C PRO A 229 16.36 -27.51 -30.12
N GLY A 230 17.65 -27.22 -30.02
CA GLY A 230 18.70 -28.23 -30.04
C GLY A 230 18.76 -29.00 -28.72
N MET A 231 19.22 -30.25 -28.76
CA MET A 231 19.28 -31.08 -27.57
C MET A 231 20.31 -30.63 -26.52
N VAL A 232 20.10 -31.17 -25.31
CA VAL A 232 21.03 -31.12 -24.18
C VAL A 232 22.45 -31.53 -24.60
N GLU A 233 23.44 -30.88 -23.98
CA GLU A 233 24.86 -31.11 -24.22
C GLU A 233 25.25 -32.59 -24.14
N GLN A 234 26.06 -33.02 -25.10
CA GLN A 234 26.65 -34.36 -25.14
C GLN A 234 28.11 -34.30 -24.71
N SER A 235 28.47 -35.00 -23.64
CA SER A 235 29.87 -35.17 -23.23
C SER A 235 30.49 -36.38 -23.93
N ILE A 236 31.62 -36.17 -24.60
CA ILE A 236 32.30 -37.17 -25.41
C ILE A 236 33.79 -37.17 -25.08
N ARG A 237 34.30 -38.32 -24.62
CA ARG A 237 35.72 -38.54 -24.40
C ARG A 237 36.41 -39.17 -25.60
N LEU A 238 37.46 -38.51 -26.11
CA LEU A 238 38.40 -39.08 -27.09
C LEU A 238 39.64 -39.61 -26.35
N SER A 239 40.10 -40.81 -26.73
CA SER A 239 41.26 -41.47 -26.13
C SER A 239 41.90 -42.44 -27.12
N ASN A 240 43.06 -42.99 -26.80
CA ASN A 240 43.74 -44.00 -27.62
C ASN A 240 42.90 -45.26 -27.89
N ARG A 241 41.99 -45.62 -26.96
CA ARG A 241 41.06 -46.75 -27.12
C ARG A 241 39.77 -46.36 -27.85
N LYS A 242 39.49 -45.06 -27.98
CA LYS A 242 38.29 -44.49 -28.62
C LYS A 242 38.68 -43.22 -29.36
N SER A 243 39.45 -43.40 -30.44
CA SER A 243 39.97 -42.31 -31.27
C SER A 243 38.90 -41.71 -32.18
N ALA A 244 37.71 -42.31 -32.27
CA ALA A 244 36.59 -41.77 -33.02
C ALA A 244 35.29 -41.90 -32.22
N ALA A 245 34.44 -40.87 -32.30
CA ALA A 245 33.09 -40.92 -31.73
C ALA A 245 32.06 -40.33 -32.70
N VAL A 246 30.86 -40.89 -32.68
CA VAL A 246 29.74 -40.39 -33.49
C VAL A 246 28.88 -39.47 -32.63
N VAL A 247 28.70 -38.24 -33.11
CA VAL A 247 27.79 -37.27 -32.52
C VAL A 247 26.43 -37.38 -33.21
N LYS A 248 25.39 -37.63 -32.43
CA LYS A 248 24.01 -37.64 -32.94
C LYS A 248 23.43 -36.25 -32.76
N ILE A 249 23.22 -35.53 -33.86
CA ILE A 249 22.50 -34.26 -33.83
C ILE A 249 21.01 -34.59 -33.76
N LYS A 250 20.30 -33.93 -32.84
CA LYS A 250 18.86 -34.10 -32.69
C LYS A 250 18.24 -32.80 -32.20
N TYR A 251 16.98 -32.63 -32.55
CA TYR A 251 16.16 -31.47 -32.25
C TYR A 251 14.87 -31.95 -31.60
N ASP A 252 14.37 -31.20 -30.61
CA ASP A 252 13.05 -31.47 -30.03
C ASP A 252 11.97 -30.72 -30.82
N GLU A 253 10.71 -31.12 -30.64
CA GLU A 253 9.59 -30.45 -31.30
C GLU A 253 9.41 -29.01 -30.77
N PRO A 254 9.11 -28.04 -31.65
CA PRO A 254 8.91 -26.66 -31.27
C PRO A 254 7.66 -26.54 -30.40
N VAL A 255 7.79 -25.93 -29.23
CA VAL A 255 6.65 -25.61 -28.38
C VAL A 255 6.06 -24.29 -28.88
N TYR A 256 5.03 -24.38 -29.72
CA TYR A 256 4.27 -23.21 -30.14
C TYR A 256 3.41 -22.70 -28.99
N THR A 257 3.43 -21.40 -28.75
CA THR A 257 2.49 -20.75 -27.83
C THR A 257 1.54 -19.82 -28.57
N THR A 258 0.35 -19.64 -28.01
CA THR A 258 -0.71 -18.76 -28.51
C THR A 258 -1.30 -17.97 -27.34
N ALA A 259 -2.31 -17.16 -27.65
CA ALA A 259 -3.06 -16.40 -26.67
C ALA A 259 -4.56 -16.63 -26.82
N ILE A 260 -5.30 -16.41 -25.73
CA ILE A 260 -6.75 -16.22 -25.75
C ILE A 260 -7.07 -14.77 -25.32
N GLN A 261 -8.01 -14.14 -26.00
CA GLN A 261 -8.53 -12.83 -25.64
C GLN A 261 -9.68 -13.00 -24.64
N LEU A 262 -9.51 -12.48 -23.43
CA LEU A 262 -10.59 -12.36 -22.45
C LEU A 262 -11.21 -10.98 -22.53
N VAL A 263 -12.55 -10.92 -22.58
CA VAL A 263 -13.30 -9.66 -22.52
C VAL A 263 -14.16 -9.68 -21.27
N THR A 264 -13.88 -8.76 -20.35
CA THR A 264 -14.65 -8.59 -19.11
C THR A 264 -15.80 -7.61 -19.33
N PRO A 265 -16.97 -7.84 -18.71
CA PRO A 265 -18.11 -6.94 -18.87
C PRO A 265 -17.87 -5.61 -18.12
N ALA A 266 -18.79 -4.66 -18.31
CA ALA A 266 -18.86 -3.49 -17.44
C ALA A 266 -18.96 -3.92 -15.97
N GLU A 267 -18.39 -3.11 -15.08
CA GLU A 267 -18.33 -3.37 -13.66
C GLU A 267 -19.74 -3.61 -13.10
N VAL A 268 -19.95 -4.77 -12.48
CA VAL A 268 -21.25 -5.17 -11.89
C VAL A 268 -21.41 -4.70 -10.44
N VAL A 269 -20.37 -4.10 -9.83
CA VAL A 269 -20.32 -3.68 -8.43
C VAL A 269 -19.40 -2.45 -8.27
N ASP A 270 -19.87 -1.32 -7.72
CA ASP A 270 -19.17 -0.01 -7.55
C ASP A 270 -17.88 0.00 -6.67
N ARG A 271 -16.98 -1.00 -6.77
CA ARG A 271 -15.72 -0.99 -6.00
C ARG A 271 -14.58 -1.64 -6.77
N SER A 272 -13.38 -1.09 -6.54
CA SER A 272 -12.06 -1.45 -7.07
C SER A 272 -11.57 -2.89 -6.86
N ASP A 273 -12.44 -3.82 -6.48
CA ASP A 273 -12.09 -5.22 -6.28
C ASP A 273 -11.75 -5.86 -7.62
N SER A 274 -10.54 -6.42 -7.68
CA SER A 274 -10.05 -7.02 -8.92
C SER A 274 -10.76 -8.34 -9.19
N LEU A 275 -11.19 -8.53 -10.44
CA LEU A 275 -11.81 -9.77 -10.88
C LEU A 275 -10.75 -10.87 -10.92
N ILE A 276 -11.01 -11.99 -10.22
CA ILE A 276 -10.09 -13.13 -10.18
C ILE A 276 -10.58 -14.23 -11.14
N ALA A 277 -9.70 -14.65 -12.03
CA ALA A 277 -9.88 -15.82 -12.89
C ALA A 277 -8.86 -16.91 -12.55
N TYR A 278 -9.18 -18.14 -12.91
CA TYR A 278 -8.29 -19.28 -12.78
C TYR A 278 -8.19 -19.98 -14.12
N ILE A 279 -6.95 -20.29 -14.52
CA ILE A 279 -6.68 -21.08 -15.72
C ILE A 279 -5.86 -22.32 -15.35
N GLN A 280 -6.22 -23.45 -15.91
CA GLN A 280 -5.55 -24.72 -15.68
C GLN A 280 -5.24 -25.41 -17.02
N ASP A 281 -4.01 -25.87 -17.20
CA ASP A 281 -3.68 -26.82 -18.26
C ASP A 281 -4.18 -28.21 -17.87
N ALA A 282 -5.31 -28.59 -18.45
CA ALA A 282 -5.98 -29.87 -18.21
C ALA A 282 -5.34 -31.04 -18.97
N THR A 283 -4.38 -30.77 -19.86
CA THR A 283 -3.62 -31.79 -20.60
C THR A 283 -2.64 -32.49 -19.67
N HIS A 284 -1.91 -31.69 -18.88
CA HIS A 284 -0.89 -32.17 -17.95
C HIS A 284 -1.35 -32.21 -16.49
N GLY A 285 -2.58 -31.76 -16.22
CA GLY A 285 -3.14 -31.74 -14.86
C GLY A 285 -2.41 -30.77 -13.94
N GLU A 286 -1.90 -29.65 -14.47
CA GLU A 286 -1.20 -28.64 -13.67
C GLU A 286 -2.11 -28.04 -12.59
N HIS A 287 -1.52 -27.41 -11.58
CA HIS A 287 -2.27 -26.61 -10.63
C HIS A 287 -2.87 -25.36 -11.31
N PRO A 288 -4.09 -24.94 -10.94
CA PRO A 288 -4.69 -23.74 -11.49
C PRO A 288 -3.86 -22.49 -11.17
N LYS A 289 -3.59 -21.68 -12.18
CA LYS A 289 -2.94 -20.37 -12.05
C LYS A 289 -4.00 -19.29 -11.85
N GLN A 290 -3.81 -18.47 -10.82
CA GLN A 290 -4.68 -17.33 -10.54
C GLN A 290 -4.28 -16.12 -11.39
N LEU A 291 -5.28 -15.43 -11.93
CA LEU A 291 -5.13 -14.26 -12.78
C LEU A 291 -5.96 -13.11 -12.22
N GLN A 292 -5.36 -11.93 -12.09
CA GLN A 292 -6.04 -10.71 -11.67
C GLN A 292 -6.40 -9.91 -12.92
N LEU A 293 -7.69 -9.61 -13.08
CA LEU A 293 -8.27 -8.96 -14.25
C LEU A 293 -8.92 -7.64 -13.86
N GLN A 294 -8.99 -6.73 -14.84
CA GLN A 294 -9.69 -5.46 -14.72
C GLN A 294 -11.06 -5.54 -15.40
N TRP A 295 -12.06 -4.88 -14.82
CA TRP A 295 -13.40 -4.74 -15.39
C TRP A 295 -13.37 -3.88 -16.66
N ALA A 296 -14.37 -4.08 -17.53
CA ALA A 296 -14.57 -3.36 -18.78
C ALA A 296 -13.33 -3.33 -19.70
N LYS A 297 -12.48 -4.36 -19.65
CA LYS A 297 -11.25 -4.44 -20.45
C LYS A 297 -11.12 -5.77 -21.18
N ALA A 298 -10.52 -5.68 -22.36
CA ALA A 298 -10.03 -6.82 -23.09
C ALA A 298 -8.58 -7.08 -22.66
N GLN A 299 -8.29 -8.28 -22.17
CA GLN A 299 -6.94 -8.71 -21.77
C GLN A 299 -6.53 -10.00 -22.48
N GLN A 300 -5.30 -10.06 -22.98
CA GLN A 300 -4.74 -11.27 -23.56
C GLN A 300 -4.11 -12.14 -22.48
N LEU A 301 -4.44 -13.43 -22.50
CA LEU A 301 -3.70 -14.46 -21.76
C LEU A 301 -2.73 -15.13 -22.72
N ASN A 302 -1.46 -14.81 -22.58
CA ASN A 302 -0.38 -15.27 -23.44
C ASN A 302 0.24 -16.59 -22.94
N ASN A 303 1.17 -17.14 -23.71
CA ASN A 303 1.98 -18.31 -23.37
C ASN A 303 1.16 -19.60 -23.17
N LEU A 304 0.06 -19.76 -23.90
CA LEU A 304 -0.71 -21.01 -23.92
C LEU A 304 -0.12 -21.95 -24.95
N VAL A 305 0.24 -23.17 -24.56
CA VAL A 305 0.87 -24.13 -25.48
C VAL A 305 -0.16 -24.65 -26.47
N VAL A 306 0.11 -24.53 -27.76
CA VAL A 306 -0.77 -25.00 -28.83
C VAL A 306 -0.98 -26.51 -28.70
N GLY A 307 -2.22 -26.96 -28.88
CA GLY A 307 -2.64 -28.35 -28.75
C GLY A 307 -3.04 -28.74 -27.32
N HIS A 308 -2.70 -27.94 -26.30
CA HIS A 308 -3.12 -28.21 -24.93
C HIS A 308 -4.58 -27.79 -24.70
N ARG A 309 -5.29 -28.57 -23.88
CA ARG A 309 -6.64 -28.27 -23.39
C ARG A 309 -6.57 -27.48 -22.09
N TYR A 310 -7.25 -26.34 -22.05
CA TYR A 310 -7.31 -25.45 -20.90
C TYR A 310 -8.72 -25.39 -20.31
N ARG A 311 -8.78 -25.21 -18.98
CA ARG A 311 -10.00 -24.88 -18.23
C ARG A 311 -9.87 -23.47 -17.68
N LEU A 312 -10.85 -22.63 -17.95
CA LEU A 312 -10.95 -21.26 -17.44
C LEU A 312 -12.23 -21.11 -16.62
N TRP A 313 -12.12 -20.57 -15.40
CA TRP A 313 -13.28 -20.24 -14.59
C TRP A 313 -13.05 -19.01 -13.72
N PHE A 314 -14.15 -18.48 -13.20
CA PHE A 314 -14.19 -17.29 -12.38
C PHE A 314 -14.95 -17.58 -11.10
N ASN A 315 -14.61 -16.85 -10.04
CA ASN A 315 -15.38 -16.92 -8.81
C ASN A 315 -16.68 -16.10 -8.94
N PRO A 316 -17.77 -16.52 -8.29
CA PRO A 316 -18.94 -15.67 -8.16
C PRO A 316 -18.60 -14.42 -7.36
N VAL A 317 -19.11 -13.28 -7.83
CA VAL A 317 -19.01 -12.01 -7.10
C VAL A 317 -20.23 -11.94 -6.18
N LYS A 318 -20.00 -11.86 -4.87
CA LYS A 318 -21.06 -11.73 -3.86
C LYS A 318 -21.12 -10.28 -3.43
N ARG A 319 -22.25 -9.62 -3.67
CA ARG A 319 -22.54 -8.29 -3.15
C ARG A 319 -23.98 -8.28 -2.69
N TRP A 320 -24.17 -8.29 -1.37
CA TRP A 320 -25.50 -8.30 -0.78
C TRP A 320 -26.43 -7.26 -1.43
N PRO A 321 -27.68 -7.62 -1.78
CA PRO A 321 -28.35 -8.93 -1.62
C PRO A 321 -28.14 -9.90 -2.79
N PHE A 322 -27.27 -9.56 -3.74
CA PHE A 322 -27.09 -10.29 -5.00
C PHE A 322 -25.84 -11.18 -5.01
N GLN A 323 -25.97 -12.29 -5.72
CA GLN A 323 -24.83 -13.07 -6.19
C GLN A 323 -24.80 -13.00 -7.71
N TYR A 324 -23.66 -12.59 -8.24
CA TYR A 324 -23.38 -12.55 -9.67
C TYR A 324 -22.63 -13.82 -10.04
N LYS A 325 -23.31 -14.75 -10.72
CA LYS A 325 -22.71 -16.01 -11.18
C LYS A 325 -22.07 -15.80 -12.56
N PRO A 326 -20.78 -16.12 -12.73
CA PRO A 326 -20.11 -15.97 -14.02
C PRO A 326 -20.58 -17.03 -15.01
N SER A 327 -20.49 -16.73 -16.31
CA SER A 327 -20.77 -17.68 -17.40
C SER A 327 -19.82 -18.88 -17.43
N ALA A 328 -18.65 -18.78 -16.79
CA ALA A 328 -17.75 -19.89 -16.50
C ALA A 328 -17.43 -19.93 -15.00
N SER A 329 -17.90 -20.97 -14.32
CA SER A 329 -17.69 -21.20 -12.88
C SER A 329 -16.83 -22.45 -12.67
N VAL A 330 -16.40 -22.70 -11.42
CA VAL A 330 -15.65 -23.93 -11.10
C VAL A 330 -16.46 -25.20 -11.41
N GLU A 331 -17.78 -25.15 -11.27
CA GLU A 331 -18.71 -26.26 -11.55
C GLU A 331 -18.91 -26.45 -13.06
N LYS A 332 -18.81 -25.36 -13.83
CA LYS A 332 -18.98 -25.34 -15.28
C LYS A 332 -17.91 -24.44 -15.92
N PRO A 333 -16.66 -24.91 -16.00
CA PRO A 333 -15.57 -24.14 -16.56
C PRO A 333 -15.74 -23.98 -18.08
N PHE A 334 -15.16 -22.92 -18.63
CA PHE A 334 -14.95 -22.81 -20.07
C PHE A 334 -13.75 -23.65 -20.47
N GLU A 335 -13.98 -24.69 -21.28
CA GLU A 335 -12.93 -25.55 -21.81
C GLU A 335 -12.60 -25.18 -23.27
N PHE A 336 -11.31 -25.09 -23.60
CA PHE A 336 -10.86 -24.84 -24.96
C PHE A 336 -9.50 -25.49 -25.24
N THR A 337 -9.18 -25.73 -26.52
CA THR A 337 -7.85 -26.20 -26.95
C THR A 337 -7.13 -25.06 -27.65
N ALA A 338 -5.93 -24.73 -27.17
CA ALA A 338 -5.12 -23.67 -27.76
C ALA A 338 -4.76 -24.00 -29.22
N SER A 339 -5.10 -23.10 -30.16
CA SER A 339 -4.88 -23.29 -31.59
C SER A 339 -3.88 -22.28 -32.15
N LYS A 340 -3.21 -22.67 -33.25
CA LYS A 340 -2.29 -21.83 -34.03
C LYS A 340 -3.00 -20.91 -35.03
N GLU A 341 -4.25 -21.20 -35.38
CA GLU A 341 -4.92 -20.60 -36.55
C GLU A 341 -5.67 -19.30 -36.25
N ALA A 342 -6.11 -19.08 -35.00
CA ALA A 342 -6.74 -17.83 -34.58
C ALA A 342 -6.68 -17.66 -33.06
N VAL A 343 -6.52 -16.41 -32.60
CA VAL A 343 -6.69 -16.03 -31.19
C VAL A 343 -8.15 -16.22 -30.83
N GLN A 344 -8.44 -17.21 -30.00
CA GLN A 344 -9.81 -17.45 -29.51
C GLN A 344 -10.23 -16.30 -28.59
N GLN A 345 -11.52 -15.96 -28.57
CA GLN A 345 -12.06 -14.93 -27.68
C GLN A 345 -13.10 -15.53 -26.74
N TYR A 346 -13.02 -15.18 -25.46
CA TYR A 346 -14.02 -15.51 -24.45
C TYR A 346 -14.63 -14.23 -23.86
N ASN A 347 -15.95 -14.10 -23.98
CA ASN A 347 -16.71 -12.99 -23.42
C ASN A 347 -17.31 -13.43 -22.07
N LEU A 348 -16.81 -12.86 -20.98
CA LEU A 348 -17.34 -13.13 -19.65
C LEU A 348 -18.67 -12.38 -19.48
N THR A 349 -19.68 -13.08 -18.99
CA THR A 349 -20.95 -12.47 -18.56
C THR A 349 -21.27 -12.90 -17.14
N PHE A 350 -22.06 -12.09 -16.44
CA PHE A 350 -22.58 -12.42 -15.12
C PHE A 350 -24.09 -12.49 -15.16
N GLN A 351 -24.65 -13.54 -14.58
CA GLN A 351 -26.07 -13.64 -14.27
C GLN A 351 -26.30 -13.21 -12.83
N GLN A 352 -27.03 -12.12 -12.65
CA GLN A 352 -27.48 -11.68 -11.34
C GLN A 352 -28.57 -12.63 -10.83
N SER A 353 -28.39 -13.10 -9.60
CA SER A 353 -29.40 -13.84 -8.85
C SER A 353 -29.49 -13.26 -7.45
N LEU A 354 -30.69 -13.27 -6.87
CA LEU A 354 -30.83 -13.04 -5.43
C LEU A 354 -30.07 -14.15 -4.71
N GLN A 355 -29.22 -13.79 -3.76
CA GLN A 355 -28.70 -14.78 -2.85
C GLN A 355 -29.91 -15.36 -2.09
N PRO A 356 -30.08 -16.70 -1.97
CA PRO A 356 -31.19 -17.25 -1.22
C PRO A 356 -31.03 -16.85 0.24
N THR A 357 -31.80 -15.84 0.65
CA THR A 357 -31.81 -15.29 1.98
C THR A 357 -33.05 -15.81 2.68
N GLY A 358 -32.86 -16.50 3.79
CA GLY A 358 -33.82 -16.29 4.87
C GLY A 358 -33.78 -14.80 5.18
N GLU A 359 -34.93 -14.14 5.26
CA GLU A 359 -35.01 -12.74 5.70
C GLU A 359 -34.24 -12.61 7.02
N LEU A 360 -33.02 -12.07 6.96
CA LEU A 360 -32.28 -11.71 8.15
C LEU A 360 -32.94 -10.48 8.72
N ALA A 361 -33.97 -10.74 9.53
CA ALA A 361 -34.70 -9.76 10.29
C ALA A 361 -34.03 -9.62 11.66
N VAL A 362 -33.56 -8.42 11.98
CA VAL A 362 -33.36 -8.05 13.39
C VAL A 362 -34.73 -7.74 13.94
N ALA A 363 -35.30 -8.67 14.70
CA ALA A 363 -36.56 -8.44 15.37
C ALA A 363 -36.31 -7.47 16.53
N THR A 364 -36.92 -6.29 16.44
CA THR A 364 -36.82 -5.26 17.46
C THR A 364 -38.13 -5.16 18.23
N GLN A 365 -38.03 -4.98 19.54
CA GLN A 365 -39.17 -4.65 20.37
C GLN A 365 -38.89 -3.31 21.05
N VAL A 366 -39.69 -2.29 20.72
CA VAL A 366 -39.55 -0.94 21.25
C VAL A 366 -40.67 -0.65 22.25
N THR A 367 -40.29 -0.25 23.46
CA THR A 367 -41.23 0.04 24.56
C THR A 367 -40.96 1.41 25.18
N GLY A 368 -41.96 1.96 25.86
CA GLY A 368 -41.81 3.16 26.70
C GLY A 368 -41.74 4.52 25.99
N LEU A 369 -41.96 4.55 24.67
CA LEU A 369 -42.23 5.79 23.92
C LEU A 369 -43.74 6.11 23.84
N PRO A 370 -44.11 7.39 23.66
CA PRO A 370 -45.50 7.77 23.36
C PRO A 370 -46.06 7.12 22.09
N PHE A 371 -47.38 6.90 22.03
CA PHE A 371 -48.02 6.35 20.85
C PHE A 371 -47.76 7.21 19.59
N GLY A 372 -47.41 6.57 18.47
CA GLY A 372 -47.05 7.24 17.22
C GLY A 372 -45.61 7.81 17.17
N ALA A 373 -44.84 7.71 18.26
CA ALA A 373 -43.44 8.08 18.26
C ALA A 373 -42.60 7.14 17.39
N LYS A 374 -41.56 7.69 16.77
CA LYS A 374 -40.57 6.94 15.98
C LYS A 374 -39.16 7.30 16.41
N ALA A 375 -38.47 6.38 17.06
CA ALA A 375 -37.10 6.60 17.53
C ALA A 375 -36.08 5.92 16.63
N THR A 376 -34.85 6.44 16.63
CA THR A 376 -33.81 6.00 15.70
C THR A 376 -32.91 4.94 16.35
N LEU A 377 -32.82 3.77 15.72
CA LEU A 377 -31.81 2.74 15.99
C LEU A 377 -30.79 2.75 14.85
N THR A 378 -29.50 2.68 15.19
CA THR A 378 -28.40 2.59 14.23
C THR A 378 -27.54 1.37 14.54
N LEU A 379 -27.24 0.59 13.50
CA LEU A 379 -26.31 -0.53 13.53
C LEU A 379 -25.02 -0.10 12.82
N HIS A 380 -23.90 -0.10 13.54
CA HIS A 380 -22.58 0.26 13.02
C HIS A 380 -21.79 -1.03 12.76
N PRO A 381 -21.47 -1.35 11.49
CA PRO A 381 -20.67 -2.54 11.17
C PRO A 381 -19.29 -2.48 11.81
N VAL A 382 -18.89 -3.52 12.53
CA VAL A 382 -17.56 -3.59 13.17
C VAL A 382 -16.44 -3.66 12.13
N ALA A 383 -16.68 -4.36 11.02
CA ALA A 383 -15.70 -4.55 9.94
C ALA A 383 -15.51 -3.31 9.03
N GLY A 384 -16.16 -2.18 9.36
CA GLY A 384 -16.24 -1.01 8.49
C GLY A 384 -17.34 -1.16 7.44
N GLY A 385 -17.95 -0.03 7.05
CA GLY A 385 -19.13 0.00 6.18
C GLY A 385 -20.07 1.14 6.55
N GLU A 386 -21.09 1.36 5.74
CA GLU A 386 -22.10 2.37 6.03
C GLU A 386 -23.04 1.90 7.16
N PRO A 387 -23.33 2.75 8.16
CA PRO A 387 -24.24 2.39 9.23
C PRO A 387 -25.67 2.21 8.70
N VAL A 388 -26.36 1.20 9.22
CA VAL A 388 -27.78 0.98 8.89
C VAL A 388 -28.62 1.70 9.94
N THR A 389 -29.26 2.79 9.54
CA THR A 389 -30.14 3.58 10.41
C THR A 389 -31.62 3.33 10.09
N ARG A 390 -32.43 3.08 11.12
CA ARG A 390 -33.88 2.88 10.98
C ARG A 390 -34.64 3.66 12.04
N LYS A 391 -35.79 4.21 11.64
CA LYS A 391 -36.80 4.75 12.56
C LYS A 391 -37.76 3.65 12.95
N LEU A 392 -37.75 3.26 14.22
CA LEU A 392 -38.57 2.20 14.78
C LEU A 392 -39.82 2.78 15.43
N SER A 393 -40.96 2.14 15.19
CA SER A 393 -42.21 2.48 15.87
C SER A 393 -42.34 1.68 17.17
N VAL A 394 -43.18 2.15 18.10
CA VAL A 394 -43.52 1.39 19.32
C VAL A 394 -44.13 0.03 18.96
N GLY A 395 -43.69 -1.03 19.65
CA GLY A 395 -44.14 -2.40 19.40
C GLY A 395 -43.04 -3.27 18.77
N GLN A 396 -43.46 -4.32 18.07
CA GLN A 396 -42.55 -5.15 17.28
C GLN A 396 -42.32 -4.53 15.90
N ASP A 397 -41.06 -4.39 15.52
CA ASP A 397 -40.62 -3.90 14.22
C ASP A 397 -39.43 -4.76 13.77
N SER A 398 -39.14 -4.81 12.48
CA SER A 398 -38.00 -5.58 11.96
C SER A 398 -37.11 -4.75 11.06
N LEU A 399 -35.80 -4.87 11.26
CA LEU A 399 -34.84 -4.42 10.26
C LEU A 399 -34.58 -5.59 9.32
N THR A 400 -35.05 -5.49 8.09
CA THR A 400 -34.74 -6.44 7.01
C THR A 400 -33.54 -5.93 6.20
N ASN A 401 -32.95 -6.84 5.41
CA ASN A 401 -31.83 -6.56 4.50
C ASN A 401 -30.54 -6.08 5.19
N VAL A 402 -30.35 -6.42 6.47
CA VAL A 402 -29.09 -6.16 7.18
C VAL A 402 -28.06 -7.22 6.78
N GLU A 403 -26.85 -6.78 6.42
CA GLU A 403 -25.76 -7.70 6.06
C GLU A 403 -25.36 -8.56 7.28
N PRO A 404 -25.02 -9.84 7.10
CA PRO A 404 -24.41 -10.66 8.15
C PRO A 404 -23.11 -10.03 8.68
N GLY A 405 -22.85 -10.16 9.98
CA GLY A 405 -21.65 -9.63 10.62
C GLY A 405 -21.86 -9.17 12.06
N GLU A 406 -20.79 -8.63 12.64
CA GLU A 406 -20.83 -8.01 13.97
C GLU A 406 -21.16 -6.52 13.88
N TYR A 407 -22.02 -6.05 14.79
CA TYR A 407 -22.48 -4.67 14.85
C TYR A 407 -22.42 -4.08 16.26
N TRP A 408 -22.06 -2.81 16.35
CA TRP A 408 -22.34 -1.97 17.51
C TRP A 408 -23.70 -1.29 17.34
N LEU A 409 -24.55 -1.40 18.36
CA LEU A 409 -25.87 -0.78 18.33
C LEU A 409 -25.84 0.56 19.07
N THR A 410 -26.47 1.57 18.47
CA THR A 410 -26.78 2.81 19.17
C THR A 410 -28.24 3.18 18.97
N ALA A 411 -28.92 3.54 20.06
CA ALA A 411 -30.26 4.11 20.03
C ALA A 411 -30.16 5.58 20.46
N SER A 412 -30.76 6.48 19.69
CA SER A 412 -30.71 7.91 19.99
C SER A 412 -31.75 8.29 21.03
N ASP A 413 -31.42 9.25 21.91
CA ASP A 413 -32.42 9.90 22.77
C ASP A 413 -33.58 10.43 21.89
N TYR A 414 -34.82 10.19 22.29
CA TYR A 414 -36.00 10.66 21.57
C TYR A 414 -36.61 11.86 22.30
N ILE A 415 -36.74 12.98 21.57
CA ILE A 415 -37.32 14.20 22.12
C ILE A 415 -38.75 14.33 21.63
N TYR A 416 -39.70 14.33 22.55
CA TYR A 416 -41.11 14.55 22.25
C TYR A 416 -41.68 15.56 23.22
N GLN A 417 -42.21 16.66 22.67
CA GLN A 417 -42.77 17.76 23.46
C GLN A 417 -41.80 18.26 24.56
N GLY A 418 -40.50 18.34 24.26
CA GLY A 418 -39.46 18.84 25.18
C GLY A 418 -39.05 17.89 26.33
N LYS A 419 -39.67 16.70 26.41
CA LYS A 419 -39.22 15.61 27.28
C LYS A 419 -38.17 14.77 26.56
N ILE A 420 -37.19 14.30 27.32
CA ILE A 420 -36.13 13.42 26.82
C ILE A 420 -36.47 11.99 27.22
N TYR A 421 -36.70 11.14 26.23
CA TYR A 421 -36.84 9.70 26.40
C TYR A 421 -35.49 9.06 26.08
N ARG A 422 -34.84 8.47 27.09
CA ARG A 422 -33.52 7.85 26.92
C ARG A 422 -33.67 6.36 26.65
N ALA A 423 -32.95 5.88 25.64
CA ALA A 423 -32.94 4.48 25.25
C ALA A 423 -32.01 3.65 26.14
N THR A 424 -32.45 2.45 26.47
CA THR A 424 -31.63 1.35 27.01
C THR A 424 -31.74 0.17 26.05
N LEU A 425 -30.60 -0.35 25.61
CA LEU A 425 -30.53 -1.51 24.74
C LEU A 425 -30.34 -2.78 25.57
N SER A 426 -31.03 -3.87 25.23
CA SER A 426 -30.79 -5.18 25.86
C SER A 426 -29.39 -5.73 25.59
N SER A 427 -28.75 -5.29 24.51
CA SER A 427 -27.35 -5.59 24.18
C SER A 427 -26.74 -4.42 23.40
N ALA A 428 -25.46 -4.12 23.65
CA ALA A 428 -24.70 -3.13 22.88
C ALA A 428 -24.08 -3.72 21.61
N LYS A 429 -24.01 -5.05 21.50
CA LYS A 429 -23.49 -5.77 20.34
C LYS A 429 -24.53 -6.69 19.72
N LEU A 430 -24.52 -6.79 18.41
CA LEU A 430 -25.27 -7.78 17.65
C LEU A 430 -24.30 -8.62 16.83
N ASN A 431 -24.50 -9.93 16.81
CA ASN A 431 -23.86 -10.79 15.82
C ASN A 431 -24.96 -11.40 14.94
N LEU A 432 -24.87 -11.16 13.63
CA LEU A 432 -25.81 -11.64 12.64
C LEU A 432 -25.16 -12.73 11.81
N ASN A 433 -25.55 -13.98 12.07
CA ASN A 433 -25.14 -15.14 11.28
C ASN A 433 -26.06 -15.30 10.07
N HIS A 434 -25.58 -15.96 9.01
CA HIS A 434 -26.25 -16.04 7.71
C HIS A 434 -27.69 -16.62 7.68
N HIS A 435 -28.24 -17.14 8.78
CA HIS A 435 -29.57 -17.75 8.83
C HIS A 435 -30.31 -17.56 10.18
N GLU A 436 -29.85 -16.65 11.04
CA GLU A 436 -30.42 -16.48 12.38
C GLU A 436 -31.00 -15.08 12.57
N SER A 437 -32.27 -15.00 12.98
CA SER A 437 -32.85 -13.73 13.43
C SER A 437 -32.35 -13.38 14.82
N ALA A 438 -31.65 -12.26 14.95
CA ALA A 438 -31.29 -11.72 16.25
C ALA A 438 -32.42 -10.85 16.81
N ARG A 439 -32.58 -10.83 18.14
CA ARG A 439 -33.57 -10.00 18.84
C ARG A 439 -32.90 -8.90 19.63
N VAL A 440 -33.39 -7.68 19.49
CA VAL A 440 -32.95 -6.52 20.28
C VAL A 440 -34.16 -5.85 20.92
N HIS A 441 -34.13 -5.71 22.24
CA HIS A 441 -35.12 -4.91 22.96
C HIS A 441 -34.57 -3.49 23.17
N VAL A 442 -35.37 -2.48 22.85
CA VAL A 442 -35.04 -1.07 23.07
C VAL A 442 -36.12 -0.47 23.97
N GLU A 443 -35.76 -0.26 25.22
CA GLU A 443 -36.66 0.34 26.21
C GLU A 443 -36.36 1.84 26.32
N TYR A 444 -37.37 2.68 26.17
CA TYR A 444 -37.27 4.11 26.41
C TYR A 444 -37.93 4.45 27.73
N ALA A 445 -37.22 5.17 28.59
CA ALA A 445 -37.81 5.71 29.82
C ALA A 445 -37.92 7.24 29.70
N GLU A 446 -39.09 7.78 30.05
CA GLU A 446 -39.27 9.22 30.22
C GLU A 446 -38.35 9.69 31.35
N ASN A 447 -37.35 10.49 31.01
CA ASN A 447 -36.49 11.06 32.02
C ASN A 447 -37.26 12.22 32.66
N ASN A 448 -37.53 12.16 33.97
CA ASN A 448 -38.16 13.23 34.76
C ASN A 448 -37.27 14.47 34.92
N LYS A 449 -36.37 14.71 33.96
CA LYS A 449 -35.34 15.73 33.98
C LYS A 449 -35.37 16.54 32.69
N LEU A 450 -35.18 17.85 32.82
CA LEU A 450 -34.95 18.76 31.70
C LEU A 450 -33.71 19.61 31.97
N VAL A 451 -33.16 20.19 30.91
CA VAL A 451 -32.04 21.15 30.99
C VAL A 451 -32.55 22.52 30.54
N PHE A 452 -32.36 23.53 31.39
CA PHE A 452 -32.74 24.91 31.10
C PHE A 452 -31.80 25.88 31.83
N ALA A 453 -31.41 26.96 31.16
CA ALA A 453 -30.51 27.99 31.67
C ALA A 453 -29.18 27.44 32.23
N GLY A 454 -28.64 26.38 31.61
CA GLY A 454 -27.40 25.73 32.06
C GLY A 454 -27.55 24.82 33.29
N SER A 455 -28.75 24.71 33.87
CA SER A 455 -29.03 23.88 35.05
C SER A 455 -29.89 22.66 34.71
N LYS A 456 -29.75 21.61 35.52
CA LYS A 456 -30.61 20.42 35.46
C LYS A 456 -31.81 20.62 36.39
N TRP A 457 -32.98 20.20 35.93
CA TRP A 457 -34.24 20.35 36.65
C TRP A 457 -34.95 19.01 36.71
N ARG A 458 -35.66 18.76 37.82
CA ARG A 458 -36.62 17.67 37.96
C ARG A 458 -38.02 18.21 37.69
N ILE A 459 -38.80 17.50 36.89
CA ILE A 459 -40.20 17.83 36.63
C ILE A 459 -41.05 17.27 37.77
N LYS A 460 -41.92 18.10 38.36
CA LYS A 460 -42.83 17.68 39.44
C LYS A 460 -43.87 16.68 38.91
N GLN A 461 -44.26 15.74 39.76
CA GLN A 461 -45.23 14.68 39.46
C GLN A 461 -46.21 14.49 40.63
N GLY A 462 -47.36 13.86 40.37
CA GLY A 462 -48.38 13.57 41.38
C GLY A 462 -49.42 14.69 41.54
N SER A 463 -50.06 14.77 42.70
CA SER A 463 -51.15 15.72 42.97
C SER A 463 -50.66 17.11 43.37
N VAL A 464 -51.44 18.13 43.03
CA VAL A 464 -51.26 19.51 43.53
C VAL A 464 -52.62 20.03 44.00
N LYS A 465 -52.63 21.03 44.89
CA LYS A 465 -53.89 21.64 45.34
C LYS A 465 -54.70 22.13 44.13
N GLY A 466 -55.90 21.57 43.94
CA GLY A 466 -56.79 21.91 42.83
C GLY A 466 -56.49 21.23 41.49
N GLY A 467 -55.53 20.29 41.40
CA GLY A 467 -55.17 19.65 40.13
C GLY A 467 -54.16 18.50 40.26
N ARG A 468 -53.45 18.18 39.17
CA ARG A 468 -52.28 17.30 39.16
C ARG A 468 -51.11 17.95 38.43
N TRP A 469 -49.89 17.57 38.79
CA TRP A 469 -48.72 17.88 37.98
C TRP A 469 -48.76 17.07 36.68
N ALA A 470 -48.62 17.77 35.56
CA ALA A 470 -48.61 17.21 34.22
C ALA A 470 -47.24 17.47 33.60
N PRO A 471 -46.36 16.47 33.52
CA PRO A 471 -45.01 16.65 32.98
C PRO A 471 -45.02 17.18 31.53
N GLU A 472 -46.07 16.86 30.76
CA GLU A 472 -46.35 17.38 29.41
C GLU A 472 -46.53 18.91 29.36
N ASN A 473 -46.83 19.55 30.48
CA ASN A 473 -47.00 21.01 30.58
C ASN A 473 -45.70 21.75 30.92
N VAL A 474 -44.57 21.04 30.90
CA VAL A 474 -43.24 21.59 31.13
C VAL A 474 -42.36 21.22 29.95
N PHE A 475 -41.90 22.21 29.19
CA PHE A 475 -41.00 21.96 28.06
C PHE A 475 -40.10 23.15 27.79
N VAL A 476 -38.96 22.92 27.12
CA VAL A 476 -38.09 23.98 26.60
C VAL A 476 -38.31 24.06 25.10
N ASP A 477 -38.58 25.25 24.59
CA ASP A 477 -38.77 25.45 23.15
C ASP A 477 -37.45 25.47 22.37
N GLN A 478 -37.54 25.53 21.05
CA GLN A 478 -36.38 25.58 20.15
C GLN A 478 -35.50 26.83 20.35
N ARG A 479 -36.00 27.86 21.04
CA ARG A 479 -35.26 29.09 21.38
C ARG A 479 -34.62 29.01 22.76
N GLY A 480 -34.67 27.86 23.42
CA GLY A 480 -34.12 27.64 24.75
C GLY A 480 -34.95 28.28 25.87
N ARG A 481 -36.21 28.65 25.61
CA ARG A 481 -37.10 29.24 26.63
C ARG A 481 -37.88 28.13 27.32
N LEU A 482 -38.03 28.22 28.63
CA LEU A 482 -38.83 27.27 29.41
C LEU A 482 -40.30 27.68 29.40
N HIS A 483 -41.19 26.74 29.10
CA HIS A 483 -42.63 26.92 29.09
C HIS A 483 -43.24 26.16 30.26
N LEU A 484 -44.05 26.87 31.06
CA LEU A 484 -44.90 26.30 32.08
C LEU A 484 -46.35 26.56 31.68
N VAL A 485 -47.11 25.49 31.51
CA VAL A 485 -48.49 25.53 31.03
C VAL A 485 -49.47 25.10 32.12
N LEU A 486 -50.58 25.81 32.22
CA LEU A 486 -51.72 25.42 33.02
C LEU A 486 -52.93 25.27 32.12
N GLU A 487 -53.53 24.10 32.15
CA GLU A 487 -54.66 23.76 31.27
C GLU A 487 -55.71 22.98 32.04
N TYR A 488 -56.99 23.21 31.73
CA TYR A 488 -58.10 22.44 32.29
C TYR A 488 -58.53 21.41 31.25
N GLN A 489 -58.31 20.13 31.55
CA GLN A 489 -58.67 19.02 30.67
C GLN A 489 -59.35 17.92 31.48
N ASN A 490 -60.40 17.32 30.93
CA ASN A 490 -61.11 16.17 31.53
C ASN A 490 -61.55 16.43 32.98
N GLY A 491 -62.03 17.63 33.28
CA GLY A 491 -62.53 18.00 34.61
C GLY A 491 -61.45 18.32 35.65
N GLN A 492 -60.17 18.28 35.30
CA GLN A 492 -59.06 18.54 36.21
C GLN A 492 -58.07 19.57 35.66
N TRP A 493 -57.48 20.36 36.56
CA TRP A 493 -56.34 21.21 36.21
C TRP A 493 -55.05 20.41 36.07
N LEU A 494 -54.36 20.62 34.96
CA LEU A 494 -53.04 20.10 34.64
C LEU A 494 -52.01 21.22 34.89
N ALA A 495 -51.29 21.12 36.01
CA ALA A 495 -50.32 22.10 36.45
C ALA A 495 -48.90 21.78 35.96
N ALA A 496 -48.06 22.80 35.90
CA ALA A 496 -46.66 22.70 35.50
C ALA A 496 -45.74 23.06 36.66
N GLY A 497 -44.72 22.25 36.92
CA GLY A 497 -43.78 22.51 38.01
C GLY A 497 -42.43 21.86 37.79
N ILE A 498 -41.37 22.59 38.12
CA ILE A 498 -40.00 22.07 38.13
C ILE A 498 -39.27 22.45 39.42
N GLU A 499 -38.25 21.67 39.75
CA GLU A 499 -37.34 21.90 40.87
C GLU A 499 -35.89 21.72 40.37
N SER A 500 -34.98 22.62 40.72
CA SER A 500 -33.58 22.47 40.34
C SER A 500 -32.97 21.24 41.03
N VAL A 501 -32.11 20.52 40.31
CA VAL A 501 -31.33 19.42 40.89
C VAL A 501 -30.30 19.97 41.86
N ASP A 502 -29.69 21.10 41.50
CA ASP A 502 -28.67 21.80 42.29
C ASP A 502 -29.30 22.86 43.20
N ASN A 503 -28.65 23.13 44.33
CA ASN A 503 -29.07 24.19 45.24
C ASN A 503 -28.46 25.54 44.84
N PHE A 504 -29.22 26.62 44.99
CA PHE A 504 -28.77 27.99 44.80
C PHE A 504 -28.32 28.58 46.13
N SER A 505 -27.05 28.96 46.21
CA SER A 505 -26.47 29.67 47.34
C SER A 505 -26.92 31.13 47.41
N SER A 506 -26.82 31.76 48.59
CA SER A 506 -27.03 33.19 48.80
C SER A 506 -26.39 34.06 47.72
N GLY A 507 -27.13 35.07 47.27
CA GLY A 507 -26.71 35.95 46.19
C GLY A 507 -27.90 36.57 45.47
N GLN A 508 -27.71 36.91 44.20
CA GLN A 508 -28.75 37.45 43.34
C GLN A 508 -29.25 36.39 42.36
N LEU A 509 -30.55 36.15 42.36
CA LEU A 509 -31.26 35.36 41.36
C LEU A 509 -32.16 36.28 40.53
N GLN A 510 -32.00 36.28 39.21
CA GLN A 510 -32.86 37.00 38.27
C GLN A 510 -33.60 36.04 37.35
N ILE A 511 -34.91 36.25 37.21
CA ILE A 511 -35.79 35.43 36.38
C ILE A 511 -36.54 36.33 35.40
N LYS A 512 -36.33 36.11 34.10
CA LYS A 512 -36.95 36.89 33.03
C LYS A 512 -38.14 36.14 32.46
N THR A 513 -39.34 36.65 32.68
CA THR A 513 -40.60 36.03 32.27
C THR A 513 -41.27 36.81 31.13
N VAL A 514 -41.93 36.07 30.24
CA VAL A 514 -42.84 36.58 29.21
C VAL A 514 -44.18 35.91 29.43
N ALA A 515 -45.17 36.71 29.79
CA ALA A 515 -46.54 36.26 29.95
C ALA A 515 -47.47 37.46 29.76
N GLN A 516 -48.62 37.24 29.14
CA GLN A 516 -49.73 38.18 29.29
C GLN A 516 -50.29 37.98 30.69
N ALA A 517 -49.86 38.81 31.65
CA ALA A 517 -50.31 38.74 33.04
C ALA A 517 -51.85 38.62 33.12
N ARG A 518 -52.59 39.31 32.25
CA ARG A 518 -54.05 39.22 32.13
C ARG A 518 -54.60 37.79 32.00
N ASN A 519 -53.91 36.90 31.28
CA ASN A 519 -54.35 35.51 31.11
C ASN A 519 -53.95 34.63 32.30
N LEU A 520 -52.79 34.91 32.91
CA LEU A 520 -52.35 34.23 34.14
C LEU A 520 -53.38 34.41 35.26
N LEU A 521 -53.85 35.64 35.42
CA LEU A 521 -54.72 36.09 36.50
C LEU A 521 -56.10 35.42 36.54
N ALA A 522 -56.63 34.94 35.42
CA ALA A 522 -57.97 34.37 35.42
C ALA A 522 -58.02 32.93 35.98
N ASN A 523 -56.91 32.19 35.87
CA ASN A 523 -56.95 30.73 35.99
C ASN A 523 -55.89 30.14 36.93
N GLY A 524 -54.81 30.87 37.23
CA GLY A 524 -53.68 30.29 37.94
C GLY A 524 -52.86 31.27 38.74
N GLN A 525 -51.89 30.70 39.45
CA GLN A 525 -50.88 31.40 40.20
C GLN A 525 -49.50 30.88 39.78
N PHE A 526 -48.55 31.80 39.65
CA PHE A 526 -47.15 31.51 39.38
C PHE A 526 -46.33 31.70 40.63
N SER A 527 -45.60 30.67 41.04
CA SER A 527 -44.75 30.71 42.22
C SER A 527 -43.30 30.49 41.84
N VAL A 528 -42.44 31.33 42.41
CA VAL A 528 -40.99 31.16 42.45
C VAL A 528 -40.60 30.98 43.91
N SER A 529 -39.97 29.86 44.23
CA SER A 529 -39.58 29.58 45.61
C SER A 529 -38.22 28.92 45.71
N LEU A 530 -37.42 29.42 46.63
CA LEU A 530 -36.19 28.81 47.13
C LEU A 530 -36.55 28.16 48.47
N GLN A 531 -36.82 26.86 48.47
CA GLN A 531 -37.37 26.17 49.64
C GLN A 531 -36.75 24.79 49.81
N ASN A 532 -36.47 24.41 51.05
CA ASN A 532 -35.94 23.08 51.36
C ASN A 532 -37.02 21.98 51.26
N GLN A 533 -36.59 20.72 51.18
CA GLN A 533 -37.50 19.57 51.03
C GLN A 533 -38.46 19.39 52.22
N ASP A 534 -38.02 19.73 53.44
CA ASP A 534 -38.84 19.66 54.66
C ASP A 534 -39.86 20.81 54.76
N LYS A 535 -39.79 21.79 53.84
CA LYS A 535 -40.64 22.99 53.76
C LYS A 535 -40.65 23.86 55.02
N ASN A 536 -39.71 23.68 55.94
CA ASN A 536 -39.60 24.48 57.16
C ASN A 536 -38.73 25.72 56.96
N SER A 537 -38.07 25.88 55.81
CA SER A 537 -37.27 27.08 55.53
C SER A 537 -37.30 27.39 54.04
N GLY A 538 -37.64 28.62 53.72
CA GLY A 538 -37.60 29.08 52.35
C GLY A 538 -38.04 30.52 52.20
N LEU A 539 -37.91 30.98 50.98
CA LEU A 539 -38.29 32.33 50.58
C LEU A 539 -38.80 32.29 49.14
N GLY A 540 -39.69 33.19 48.81
CA GLY A 540 -40.23 33.22 47.47
C GLY A 540 -41.32 34.25 47.30
N PHE A 541 -41.92 34.18 46.13
CA PHE A 541 -43.10 34.95 45.82
C PHE A 541 -44.09 34.13 45.01
N THR A 542 -45.37 34.43 45.20
CA THR A 542 -46.46 33.89 44.41
C THR A 542 -47.24 35.05 43.79
N MET A 543 -47.37 35.01 42.48
CA MET A 543 -48.18 35.95 41.70
C MET A 543 -49.50 35.27 41.35
N GLY A 544 -50.61 35.91 41.66
CA GLY A 544 -51.95 35.44 41.32
C GLY A 544 -52.94 36.58 41.34
N CYS A 545 -54.22 36.28 41.14
CA CYS A 545 -55.25 37.31 41.29
C CYS A 545 -55.76 37.40 42.72
N ALA A 546 -56.11 38.60 43.15
CA ALA A 546 -56.91 38.77 44.35
C ALA A 546 -58.28 38.07 44.15
N SER A 547 -58.94 37.67 45.24
CA SER A 547 -60.16 36.85 45.28
C SER A 547 -61.37 37.36 44.49
N HIS A 548 -61.29 38.51 43.80
CA HIS A 548 -62.40 39.19 43.11
C HIS A 548 -62.08 39.67 41.68
N CYS A 549 -61.15 39.03 40.98
CA CYS A 549 -60.80 39.40 39.61
C CYS A 549 -61.77 38.85 38.56
N GLN A 550 -63.05 39.23 38.62
CA GLN A 550 -63.91 39.16 37.43
C GLN A 550 -63.65 40.35 36.50
N ASP A 551 -63.08 41.44 37.01
CA ASP A 551 -62.72 42.61 36.24
C ASP A 551 -61.21 42.90 36.35
N THR A 552 -60.57 43.10 35.21
CA THR A 552 -59.10 43.15 35.04
C THR A 552 -58.46 44.44 35.54
N THR A 553 -59.20 45.25 36.30
CA THR A 553 -58.83 46.56 36.82
C THR A 553 -58.01 46.49 38.11
N ASN A 554 -58.15 45.43 38.91
CA ASN A 554 -57.53 45.32 40.25
C ASN A 554 -56.08 44.80 40.27
N GLY A 555 -55.46 44.54 39.12
CA GLY A 555 -54.04 44.17 39.02
C GLY A 555 -53.67 42.74 39.47
N VAL A 556 -52.38 42.41 39.40
CA VAL A 556 -51.80 41.16 39.93
C VAL A 556 -51.44 41.38 41.40
N MET A 557 -51.86 40.45 42.24
CA MET A 557 -51.45 40.37 43.63
C MET A 557 -50.19 39.53 43.71
N THR A 558 -49.12 40.10 44.26
CA THR A 558 -47.88 39.36 44.52
C THR A 558 -47.72 39.19 46.03
N HIS A 559 -47.65 37.94 46.46
CA HIS A 559 -47.43 37.53 47.84
C HIS A 559 -45.97 37.18 48.02
N TYR A 560 -45.23 38.02 48.73
CA TYR A 560 -43.87 37.72 49.15
C TYR A 560 -43.93 37.03 50.50
N TRP A 561 -43.10 36.01 50.66
CA TRP A 561 -43.08 35.24 51.88
C TRP A 561 -41.67 34.81 52.24
N LEU A 562 -41.45 34.76 53.54
CA LEU A 562 -40.29 34.23 54.20
C LEU A 562 -40.78 33.22 55.24
N GLN A 563 -40.38 31.97 55.09
CA GLN A 563 -40.77 30.89 56.00
C GLN A 563 -39.57 30.45 56.84
N GLN A 564 -39.77 30.42 58.15
CA GLN A 564 -38.79 29.96 59.13
C GLN A 564 -39.49 29.08 60.18
N LYS A 565 -39.14 27.80 60.22
CA LYS A 565 -39.82 26.77 61.03
C LYS A 565 -41.35 26.83 60.76
N ALA A 566 -42.15 26.86 61.83
CA ALA A 566 -43.60 26.97 61.75
C ALA A 566 -44.11 28.41 61.55
N GLN A 567 -43.22 29.43 61.53
CA GLN A 567 -43.61 30.82 61.33
C GLN A 567 -43.44 31.22 59.87
N VAL A 568 -44.48 31.83 59.30
CA VAL A 568 -44.48 32.39 57.94
C VAL A 568 -44.70 33.90 58.07
N GLU A 569 -43.68 34.67 57.74
CA GLU A 569 -43.84 36.10 57.52
C GLU A 569 -44.22 36.33 56.07
N SER A 570 -45.38 36.96 55.84
CA SER A 570 -45.85 37.27 54.50
C SER A 570 -46.20 38.75 54.37
N LYS A 571 -45.87 39.33 53.22
CA LYS A 571 -46.24 40.69 52.85
C LYS A 571 -46.89 40.62 51.48
N GLN A 572 -48.03 41.28 51.36
CA GLN A 572 -48.79 41.34 50.12
C GLN A 572 -48.60 42.70 49.47
N SER A 573 -48.40 42.71 48.16
CA SER A 573 -48.45 43.94 47.38
C SER A 573 -49.36 43.74 46.16
N VAL A 574 -50.21 44.73 45.92
CA VAL A 574 -51.11 44.77 44.76
C VAL A 574 -50.50 45.73 43.73
N TYR A 575 -50.37 45.27 42.49
CA TYR A 575 -49.84 46.11 41.42
C TYR A 575 -50.54 45.81 40.11
N ASN A 576 -50.79 46.82 39.28
CA ASN A 576 -51.43 46.64 37.97
C ASN A 576 -50.38 46.41 36.87
N TRP A 577 -50.17 45.15 36.47
CA TRP A 577 -49.16 44.76 35.48
C TRP A 577 -49.81 44.65 34.10
N GLN A 578 -49.82 45.73 33.34
CA GLN A 578 -50.11 45.67 31.90
C GLN A 578 -48.86 45.32 31.06
N ALA A 579 -47.85 44.72 31.67
CA ALA A 579 -46.59 44.40 31.02
C ALA A 579 -46.56 42.93 30.56
N SER A 580 -46.12 42.70 29.33
CA SER A 580 -45.93 41.37 28.76
C SER A 580 -44.59 40.71 29.13
N ARG A 581 -43.66 41.48 29.72
CA ARG A 581 -42.30 41.07 30.07
C ARG A 581 -41.92 41.59 31.43
N LEU A 582 -41.45 40.71 32.31
CA LEU A 582 -41.04 41.04 33.67
C LEU A 582 -39.67 40.46 34.00
N THR A 583 -38.96 41.14 34.90
CA THR A 583 -37.74 40.63 35.51
C THR A 583 -37.95 40.61 37.01
N HIS A 584 -37.97 39.40 37.59
CA HIS A 584 -38.03 39.20 39.03
C HIS A 584 -36.62 38.99 39.54
N SER A 585 -36.27 39.67 40.63
CA SER A 585 -35.00 39.53 41.31
C SER A 585 -35.22 39.13 42.75
N ILE A 586 -34.44 38.16 43.23
CA ILE A 586 -34.34 37.81 44.63
C ILE A 586 -32.87 37.99 45.01
N ASN A 587 -32.59 38.92 45.92
CA ASN A 587 -31.28 39.09 46.51
C ASN A 587 -31.36 38.68 47.98
N TRP A 588 -30.63 37.64 48.38
CA TRP A 588 -30.63 37.19 49.77
C TRP A 588 -29.22 36.95 50.28
N ASN A 589 -28.98 37.41 51.49
CA ASN A 589 -27.74 37.25 52.22
C ASN A 589 -28.06 37.13 53.73
N GLN A 590 -27.03 37.17 54.58
CA GLN A 590 -27.19 37.08 56.03
C GLN A 590 -27.97 38.26 56.62
N ASN A 591 -28.01 39.40 55.92
CA ASN A 591 -28.65 40.63 56.36
C ASN A 591 -30.13 40.72 55.95
N GLY A 592 -30.63 39.77 55.16
CA GLY A 592 -32.05 39.73 54.80
C GLY A 592 -32.31 39.28 53.37
N VAL A 593 -33.54 39.52 52.94
CA VAL A 593 -34.02 39.21 51.59
C VAL A 593 -34.64 40.46 50.99
N LEU A 594 -34.23 40.77 49.77
CA LEU A 594 -34.82 41.80 48.92
C LEU A 594 -35.43 41.14 47.70
N PHE A 595 -36.74 41.27 47.57
CA PHE A 595 -37.46 40.94 46.35
C PHE A 595 -37.65 42.20 45.53
N GLU A 596 -37.28 42.16 44.26
CA GLU A 596 -37.60 43.22 43.31
C GLU A 596 -38.33 42.64 42.11
N THR A 597 -39.15 43.46 41.48
CA THR A 597 -39.61 43.15 40.14
C THR A 597 -39.67 44.40 39.28
N LYS A 598 -39.18 44.27 38.05
CA LYS A 598 -39.04 45.35 37.07
C LYS A 598 -39.90 45.06 35.84
N LYS A 599 -40.48 46.11 35.27
CA LYS A 599 -41.12 46.05 33.94
C LYS A 599 -40.05 45.94 32.86
N GLY A 600 -40.16 44.92 32.01
CA GLY A 600 -39.20 44.64 30.93
C GLY A 600 -37.97 43.83 31.37
N HIS A 601 -37.04 43.63 30.44
CA HIS A 601 -35.79 42.87 30.65
C HIS A 601 -34.52 43.74 30.66
N SER A 602 -34.65 45.05 30.44
CA SER A 602 -33.53 45.99 30.48
C SER A 602 -33.14 46.31 31.91
N GLN A 603 -31.84 46.45 32.18
CA GLN A 603 -31.34 46.87 33.50
C GLN A 603 -31.86 48.26 33.93
N ARG A 604 -32.18 49.13 32.96
CA ARG A 604 -32.78 50.47 33.18
C ARG A 604 -34.31 50.45 33.41
N GLY A 605 -34.91 49.27 33.55
CA GLY A 605 -36.35 49.17 33.81
C GLY A 605 -36.69 49.80 35.17
N LEU A 606 -37.76 50.59 35.23
CA LEU A 606 -38.30 51.13 36.49
C LEU A 606 -38.60 49.97 37.45
N ILE A 607 -37.99 50.03 38.64
CA ILE A 607 -38.36 49.14 39.75
C ILE A 607 -39.83 49.39 40.04
N THR A 608 -40.60 48.34 39.84
CA THR A 608 -42.06 48.39 39.89
C THR A 608 -42.55 47.93 41.25
N LEU A 609 -41.80 47.02 41.88
CA LEU A 609 -42.05 46.58 43.23
C LEU A 609 -40.74 46.23 43.94
N SER A 610 -40.64 46.57 45.22
CA SER A 610 -39.51 46.24 46.09
C SER A 610 -40.03 45.85 47.47
N GLN A 611 -39.63 44.69 47.97
CA GLN A 611 -40.01 44.22 49.30
C GLN A 611 -38.79 43.66 50.04
N GLN A 612 -38.48 44.26 51.18
CA GLN A 612 -37.39 43.84 52.05
C GLN A 612 -37.90 43.13 53.32
N TYR A 613 -37.16 42.11 53.74
CA TYR A 613 -37.23 41.45 55.03
C TYR A 613 -35.87 41.59 55.72
N LEU A 614 -35.85 42.16 56.93
CA LEU A 614 -34.65 42.35 57.75
C LEU A 614 -34.29 41.04 58.49
N PRO A 615 -33.05 40.90 58.99
CA PRO A 615 -32.55 39.61 59.42
C PRO A 615 -33.14 39.25 60.78
N ALA A 616 -33.70 38.04 60.87
CA ALA A 616 -33.91 37.37 62.15
C ALA A 616 -33.36 35.94 62.20
N ALA A 617 -33.35 35.14 61.11
CA ALA A 617 -32.78 33.77 61.19
C ALA A 617 -32.45 33.03 59.86
N LEU A 618 -32.21 33.68 58.72
CA LEU A 618 -31.73 32.97 57.51
C LEU A 618 -30.26 32.49 57.63
N ALA A 619 -29.54 32.92 58.66
CA ALA A 619 -28.09 32.85 58.81
C ALA A 619 -27.45 31.44 58.92
N LYS A 620 -28.22 30.34 58.89
CA LYS A 620 -27.66 28.98 59.07
C LYS A 620 -27.85 28.02 57.90
N LYS A 621 -28.66 28.35 56.88
CA LYS A 621 -28.82 27.53 55.67
C LYS A 621 -28.83 28.43 54.44
N ASN A 622 -27.74 28.38 53.67
CA ASN A 622 -27.49 29.34 52.59
C ASN A 622 -27.87 28.83 51.21
N ALA A 623 -28.29 27.57 51.06
CA ALA A 623 -28.54 26.97 49.76
C ALA A 623 -29.90 26.26 49.69
N PHE A 624 -30.71 26.60 48.68
CA PHE A 624 -32.04 26.04 48.48
C PHE A 624 -32.22 25.59 47.03
N PRO A 625 -32.95 24.49 46.75
CA PRO A 625 -33.39 24.22 45.40
C PRO A 625 -34.41 25.29 44.97
N LEU A 626 -34.30 25.73 43.72
CA LEU A 626 -35.23 26.65 43.09
C LEU A 626 -36.40 25.87 42.51
N GLN A 627 -37.61 26.26 42.85
CA GLN A 627 -38.84 25.70 42.31
C GLN A 627 -39.60 26.77 41.54
N LEU A 628 -40.07 26.39 40.35
CA LEU A 628 -40.90 27.22 39.48
C LEU A 628 -42.18 26.46 39.23
N MET A 629 -43.32 27.08 39.54
CA MET A 629 -44.61 26.39 39.51
C MET A 629 -45.68 27.29 38.93
N LEU A 630 -46.52 26.72 38.07
CA LEU A 630 -47.76 27.31 37.59
C LEU A 630 -48.91 26.38 37.99
N THR A 631 -49.69 26.80 38.98
CA THR A 631 -50.73 25.99 39.62
C THR A 631 -52.10 26.65 39.51
N PRO A 632 -53.20 25.90 39.56
CA PRO A 632 -54.53 26.49 39.59
C PRO A 632 -54.77 27.30 40.86
N GLN A 633 -55.52 28.39 40.74
CA GLN A 633 -55.96 29.15 41.92
C GLN A 633 -57.25 28.51 42.49
N PRO A 634 -57.35 28.30 43.83
CA PRO A 634 -58.43 27.51 44.44
C PRO A 634 -59.86 27.98 44.17
N SER A 635 -60.06 29.24 43.77
CA SER A 635 -61.37 29.90 43.61
C SER A 635 -61.76 30.18 42.15
N THR A 636 -61.06 29.63 41.16
CA THR A 636 -61.24 30.03 39.75
C THR A 636 -62.47 29.40 39.10
N GLN A 637 -63.46 30.24 38.78
CA GLN A 637 -64.68 29.86 38.02
C GLN A 637 -64.42 29.72 36.51
N SER A 638 -63.30 30.24 36.01
CA SER A 638 -62.92 30.27 34.60
C SER A 638 -62.25 28.95 34.17
N LYS A 639 -63.06 27.95 33.80
CA LYS A 639 -62.59 26.60 33.41
C LYS A 639 -62.15 26.44 31.94
N GLY A 640 -61.89 27.54 31.22
CA GLY A 640 -61.88 27.50 29.75
C GLY A 640 -60.61 27.97 29.04
N ARG A 641 -59.59 28.48 29.73
CA ARG A 641 -58.42 29.07 29.05
C ARG A 641 -57.11 28.49 29.53
N LYS A 642 -56.36 27.94 28.57
CA LYS A 642 -54.95 27.59 28.72
C LYS A 642 -54.16 28.85 29.08
N VAL A 643 -53.31 28.73 30.09
CA VAL A 643 -52.38 29.77 30.54
C VAL A 643 -50.97 29.27 30.35
N GLU A 644 -50.10 30.17 29.94
CA GLU A 644 -48.69 29.88 29.74
C GLU A 644 -47.83 30.98 30.33
N ILE A 645 -46.77 30.57 31.01
CA ILE A 645 -45.66 31.43 31.38
C ILE A 645 -44.42 30.92 30.68
N ILE A 646 -43.76 31.82 29.97
CA ILE A 646 -42.49 31.56 29.31
C ILE A 646 -41.40 32.20 30.13
N ILE A 647 -40.36 31.44 30.48
CA ILE A 647 -39.18 31.92 31.19
C ILE A 647 -38.04 31.93 30.18
N ASN A 648 -37.55 33.13 29.85
CA ASN A 648 -36.49 33.32 28.86
C ASN A 648 -35.13 32.92 29.42
N SER A 649 -34.86 33.25 30.69
CA SER A 649 -33.57 33.00 31.31
C SER A 649 -33.65 33.04 32.83
N ILE A 650 -32.75 32.30 33.48
CA ILE A 650 -32.45 32.41 34.90
C ILE A 650 -30.96 32.75 35.01
N ILE A 651 -30.64 33.78 35.79
CA ILE A 651 -29.27 34.23 36.03
C ILE A 651 -29.05 34.21 37.53
N SER A 652 -28.01 33.52 37.98
CA SER A 652 -27.58 33.52 39.38
C SER A 652 -26.20 34.15 39.47
N ALA A 653 -26.01 35.03 40.45
CA ALA A 653 -24.73 35.65 40.77
C ALA A 653 -24.49 35.56 42.28
N PRO A 654 -23.22 35.48 42.74
CA PRO A 654 -22.89 35.60 44.16
C PRO A 654 -23.40 36.93 44.73
N PRO A 655 -23.49 37.08 46.07
CA PRO A 655 -23.92 38.33 46.67
C PRO A 655 -22.93 39.44 46.28
N PHE A 656 -23.46 40.64 46.03
CA PHE A 656 -22.62 41.83 46.04
C PHE A 656 -22.11 42.02 47.48
N GLU A 657 -20.79 42.02 47.65
CA GLU A 657 -20.15 42.38 48.93
C GLU A 657 -20.52 43.80 49.36
#